data_AF-A0A6P2D493-F1
#
_entry.id   AF-A0A6P2D493-F1
#
_cell.length_a   1.000
_cell.length_b   1.000
_cell.length_c   1.000
_cell.angle_alpha   90.00
_cell.angle_beta   90.00
_cell.angle_gamma   90.00
#
_symmetry.space_group_name_H-M   'P 1'
#
loop_
_entity.id
_entity.type
_entity.pdbx_description
1 polymer ?
#
loop_
_entity_poly.entity_id
_entity_poly.type
_entity_poly.pdbx_seq_one_letter_code
_entity_poly.pdbx_strand_id
1 'polypeptide(L)'
;MARSETLAARVTCPGRGAFQLSNAPPGTGYQPIQHDQQALGDDDMATVEETRRSDSADRARDPQVYHPLDRLRGTIRRYILIEGAISAFLFVAAWFVLGLVLDFVLFKVSGWDWALDASRGIRTFALVTALALFAAFLVFRIVTRLTKEFSYPALALVLERKFPKLLGDRLITAVEMADVESMGKFGYSKEMIRVTIAEARERVGQVPVREVFDWRRLWVMGFLALGLLVGTVAVAFASHAVATKAVSPYRFGWKFAHVTGIFLERNVALANTPWPRRAHLELVGFPEGEATVSRDVATVPVTVRAYKWVVADSGARQGWRPMLWSDVTEGLVGRKAPELDFEALRFADEPVGSLPKGASEWTVDSVERRVFVPADAPDESLPPEAAAHRASLRENLGEKFNEVQEVFKALSAKADQPSMGRTLRKLELTRWVTKTDKDGVAERDDNGQTFKVEVPVEVSFKYAGAKFRGGGTLTPKQNSEFSGEVGGLKEDVEFVVKADDFATQERRIRLIPPPTLKRLYRIQEEPAYLHHAPPADVGFDYLKGKRQVVVEKNLSLTGERSVFVVPAGTQVLLLADAYTDDKGELSDNDAIVSAVAVPVVGKFPGAKFGDDGKMTQTPVPLQVTEGGKGFSLMFRNLWDDMGPFSQAAVSVLKGAYPDKDARPSVDFRLKDPVEFKVTFTNKYNVSTTRSILIQVTQDQPPVVEAGVDVIRKSGNVYLVTPVARIPFNPDSFIKDDHGLSKVEFQFNYYAEDSDVVRGVRTKYALRSLLDAPGAGPRFLPALLLPRLHADNFRQLDTASERLNASAHVGEFVRQDRKLRRETKERVGALLKTPTANEANPEAVVKVELKTGDDIFDLKFLDDEKIIKILAPPGEVQPTYRMDLYIQATDNNADADGGPRVTRSSEPIRLRIVSEGELLLEISKEEEQLGTRLDEALVKLAAAKRKYDFVRNSNGFKDETPEQVDAVKVRHQDIFQDVEKARDIVSTVLREFRRIHRECEVNRVIEVTTNNYLRYCGRLEGILSEDPQASVAFPKTLNLMNNVQNVLNTGRWAPLAAVSDSEQSLWALEQLLAEIRKEIGESQNKEFLIKSIKKIKDDQLLVEAQIEKLKRDVEGILLSDKPKLGPIGAVALAKNEAKKLSHTINWAKYKEDDLTVKVTASDPSITVPAELKLNFEANQFRFEYEVKAGAKEGTYKITLSPAVGDPVEVTVTVK
;
A
#
# COMPACT_ATOMS: atom_id res chain seq x y z
N MET A 1 -40.23 2.60 -42.26
CA MET A 1 -40.30 2.08 -43.65
C MET A 1 -39.97 0.57 -43.62
N ALA A 2 -39.89 -0.10 -44.78
CA ALA A 2 -39.73 -1.57 -44.90
C ALA A 2 -38.55 -2.15 -44.08
N ARG A 3 -38.53 -3.38 -43.53
CA ARG A 3 -39.03 -4.74 -43.95
C ARG A 3 -38.06 -5.46 -44.92
N SER A 4 -37.88 -6.78 -44.74
CA SER A 4 -37.08 -7.74 -45.57
C SER A 4 -35.55 -7.51 -45.64
N GLU A 5 -34.66 -8.50 -45.80
CA GLU A 5 -34.78 -9.98 -45.70
C GLU A 5 -33.41 -10.67 -45.46
N THR A 6 -33.38 -12.01 -45.56
CA THR A 6 -32.29 -12.95 -45.23
C THR A 6 -31.01 -12.95 -46.08
N LEU A 7 -29.92 -13.46 -45.47
CA LEU A 7 -28.80 -14.25 -46.06
C LEU A 7 -27.82 -13.59 -47.05
N ALA A 8 -26.52 -13.56 -46.69
CA ALA A 8 -25.43 -14.37 -47.31
C ALA A 8 -24.02 -13.73 -47.31
N ALA A 9 -22.99 -14.54 -47.07
CA ALA A 9 -21.59 -14.35 -47.50
C ALA A 9 -21.00 -15.75 -47.77
N ARG A 10 -20.54 -16.14 -48.96
CA ARG A 10 -19.33 -15.71 -49.71
C ARG A 10 -18.05 -15.82 -48.86
N VAL A 11 -17.17 -16.83 -48.98
CA VAL A 11 -16.54 -17.56 -50.12
C VAL A 11 -15.24 -16.90 -50.63
N THR A 12 -14.12 -17.60 -50.41
CA THR A 12 -12.95 -17.68 -51.31
C THR A 12 -12.27 -19.05 -51.15
N CYS A 13 -11.78 -19.62 -52.25
CA CYS A 13 -10.92 -20.82 -52.31
C CYS A 13 -9.74 -20.51 -53.28
N PRO A 14 -8.62 -21.26 -53.28
CA PRO A 14 -8.54 -22.57 -53.96
C PRO A 14 -7.62 -23.61 -53.24
N GLY A 15 -7.49 -24.88 -53.66
CA GLY A 15 -8.27 -25.65 -54.64
C GLY A 15 -7.54 -26.90 -55.23
N ARG A 16 -8.31 -27.97 -55.51
CA ARG A 16 -7.99 -29.22 -56.29
C ARG A 16 -6.92 -30.19 -55.72
N GLY A 17 -7.03 -31.51 -55.88
CA GLY A 17 -8.09 -32.39 -56.45
C GLY A 17 -8.05 -33.77 -55.77
N ALA A 18 -9.10 -34.63 -55.73
CA ALA A 18 -10.07 -35.05 -56.77
C ALA A 18 -9.38 -35.75 -57.96
N PHE A 19 -9.82 -36.90 -58.51
CA PHE A 19 -11.15 -37.54 -58.73
C PHE A 19 -11.16 -39.01 -58.17
N GLN A 20 -12.10 -39.95 -58.39
CA GLN A 20 -13.58 -40.12 -58.51
C GLN A 20 -13.77 -41.64 -58.92
N LEU A 21 -14.83 -42.45 -58.78
CA LEU A 21 -16.28 -42.47 -58.45
C LEU A 21 -16.55 -43.62 -57.43
N SER A 22 -17.66 -43.84 -56.68
CA SER A 22 -19.05 -43.37 -56.55
C SER A 22 -20.15 -43.91 -57.50
N ASN A 23 -21.06 -44.80 -57.02
CA ASN A 23 -22.52 -44.73 -57.28
C ASN A 23 -23.40 -45.67 -56.42
N ALA A 24 -24.68 -45.29 -56.29
CA ALA A 24 -25.82 -45.94 -55.60
C ALA A 24 -27.13 -45.50 -56.37
N PRO A 25 -28.40 -45.59 -55.88
CA PRO A 25 -28.92 -46.24 -54.66
C PRO A 25 -30.09 -47.25 -54.93
N PRO A 26 -31.42 -47.06 -54.67
CA PRO A 26 -32.25 -48.15 -54.14
C PRO A 26 -33.57 -48.45 -54.90
N GLY A 27 -34.33 -49.49 -54.50
CA GLY A 27 -35.74 -49.63 -54.93
C GLY A 27 -36.46 -50.96 -54.66
N THR A 28 -37.43 -50.92 -53.73
CA THR A 28 -38.75 -51.61 -53.75
C THR A 28 -39.06 -52.76 -54.75
N GLY A 29 -39.66 -53.84 -54.22
CA GLY A 29 -41.00 -54.26 -54.70
C GLY A 29 -41.23 -55.71 -55.20
N TYR A 30 -42.02 -56.46 -54.42
CA TYR A 30 -42.97 -57.52 -54.82
C TYR A 30 -42.54 -58.82 -55.57
N GLN A 31 -43.29 -59.89 -55.23
CA GLN A 31 -43.44 -61.19 -55.91
C GLN A 31 -44.37 -61.06 -57.16
N PRO A 32 -44.57 -62.07 -58.06
CA PRO A 32 -44.42 -63.53 -57.83
C PRO A 32 -43.92 -64.45 -58.98
N ILE A 33 -43.59 -65.69 -58.58
CA ILE A 33 -43.86 -67.01 -59.20
C ILE A 33 -44.23 -67.06 -60.72
N GLN A 34 -43.40 -67.76 -61.52
CA GLN A 34 -43.87 -68.91 -62.34
C GLN A 34 -42.72 -69.83 -62.82
N HIS A 35 -43.02 -70.79 -63.71
CA HIS A 35 -42.38 -72.10 -63.85
C HIS A 35 -41.49 -72.28 -65.11
N ASP A 36 -40.65 -73.32 -65.05
CA ASP A 36 -40.24 -74.25 -66.12
C ASP A 36 -39.19 -73.91 -67.21
N GLN A 37 -38.26 -74.88 -67.32
CA GLN A 37 -37.77 -75.58 -68.52
C GLN A 37 -36.54 -75.11 -69.34
N GLN A 38 -35.63 -76.09 -69.50
CA GLN A 38 -34.74 -76.37 -70.65
C GLN A 38 -33.53 -75.43 -70.92
N ALA A 39 -32.43 -75.89 -71.57
CA ALA A 39 -31.79 -77.22 -71.68
C ALA A 39 -30.44 -77.08 -72.44
N LEU A 40 -29.49 -78.02 -72.24
CA LEU A 40 -28.15 -78.12 -72.90
C LEU A 40 -27.21 -76.91 -72.64
N GLY A 41 -25.89 -76.99 -72.76
CA GLY A 41 -24.94 -78.09 -73.08
C GLY A 41 -23.56 -77.46 -73.40
N ASP A 42 -22.43 -78.16 -73.46
CA ASP A 42 -22.12 -79.55 -73.10
C ASP A 42 -20.56 -79.71 -72.95
N ASP A 43 -20.05 -80.94 -72.96
CA ASP A 43 -18.65 -81.38 -73.17
C ASP A 43 -17.62 -81.26 -72.01
N ASP A 44 -16.75 -82.25 -71.71
CA ASP A 44 -16.80 -83.72 -71.99
C ASP A 44 -15.78 -84.50 -71.09
N MET A 45 -15.74 -85.84 -71.25
CA MET A 45 -14.78 -86.85 -70.75
C MET A 45 -14.99 -87.30 -69.27
N ALA A 46 -15.72 -88.38 -68.93
CA ALA A 46 -15.63 -89.82 -69.31
C ALA A 46 -14.44 -90.57 -68.66
N THR A 47 -14.53 -91.83 -68.18
CA THR A 47 -15.60 -92.86 -68.07
C THR A 47 -15.32 -93.74 -66.82
N VAL A 48 -16.18 -94.64 -66.30
CA VAL A 48 -16.58 -95.99 -66.83
C VAL A 48 -17.81 -96.50 -66.03
N GLU A 49 -18.66 -97.33 -66.66
CA GLU A 49 -19.84 -97.97 -66.06
C GLU A 49 -19.54 -99.30 -65.32
N GLU A 50 -20.38 -99.68 -64.34
CA GLU A 50 -20.99 -101.02 -64.35
C GLU A 50 -22.32 -101.05 -63.55
N THR A 51 -23.20 -102.03 -63.84
CA THR A 51 -24.62 -102.02 -63.40
C THR A 51 -25.04 -103.19 -62.50
N ARG A 52 -26.05 -102.93 -61.65
CA ARG A 52 -27.06 -103.87 -61.11
C ARG A 52 -26.62 -105.26 -60.60
N ARG A 53 -26.60 -105.41 -59.27
CA ARG A 53 -26.92 -106.63 -58.48
C ARG A 53 -27.21 -106.20 -57.02
N SER A 54 -28.12 -106.76 -56.23
CA SER A 54 -29.36 -107.54 -56.43
C SER A 54 -30.00 -107.78 -55.05
N ASP A 55 -31.34 -107.73 -54.91
CA ASP A 55 -32.07 -107.82 -53.63
C ASP A 55 -32.03 -109.19 -52.92
N SER A 56 -30.86 -109.63 -52.46
CA SER A 56 -30.65 -111.01 -51.97
C SER A 56 -29.89 -111.17 -50.65
N ALA A 57 -29.74 -110.10 -49.84
CA ALA A 57 -28.96 -110.14 -48.59
C ALA A 57 -29.77 -110.23 -47.27
N ASP A 58 -31.01 -109.72 -47.23
CA ASP A 58 -31.76 -109.54 -45.96
C ASP A 58 -32.74 -110.66 -45.59
N ARG A 59 -32.72 -111.81 -46.28
CA ARG A 59 -33.64 -112.95 -46.04
C ARG A 59 -33.07 -114.12 -45.22
N ALA A 60 -31.93 -113.93 -44.54
CA ALA A 60 -31.21 -114.98 -43.82
C ALA A 60 -30.83 -114.62 -42.36
N ARG A 61 -31.74 -114.01 -41.58
CA ARG A 61 -31.51 -113.68 -40.15
C ARG A 61 -32.74 -114.03 -39.29
N ASP A 62 -32.56 -114.76 -38.19
CA ASP A 62 -33.66 -115.16 -37.28
C ASP A 62 -34.15 -113.96 -36.44
N PRO A 63 -35.40 -113.48 -36.62
CA PRO A 63 -35.91 -112.31 -35.91
C PRO A 63 -36.00 -112.49 -34.38
N GLN A 64 -36.06 -113.72 -33.85
CA GLN A 64 -36.23 -113.93 -32.41
C GLN A 64 -34.94 -113.74 -31.60
N VAL A 65 -33.76 -113.91 -32.21
CA VAL A 65 -32.47 -113.66 -31.53
C VAL A 65 -32.08 -112.19 -31.57
N TYR A 66 -32.36 -111.48 -32.68
CA TYR A 66 -31.99 -110.08 -32.85
C TYR A 66 -32.97 -109.10 -32.19
N HIS A 67 -34.28 -109.38 -32.14
CA HIS A 67 -35.26 -108.47 -31.55
C HIS A 67 -34.98 -108.09 -30.06
N PRO A 68 -34.52 -109.00 -29.18
CA PRO A 68 -34.05 -108.64 -27.83
C PRO A 68 -32.80 -107.73 -27.83
N LEU A 69 -31.86 -107.95 -28.76
CA LEU A 69 -30.65 -107.12 -28.89
C LEU A 69 -30.98 -105.72 -29.43
N ASP A 70 -31.94 -105.59 -30.34
CA ASP A 70 -32.44 -104.29 -30.80
C ASP A 70 -33.30 -103.58 -29.75
N ARG A 71 -34.07 -104.33 -28.94
CA ARG A 71 -34.74 -103.78 -27.74
C ARG A 71 -33.72 -103.25 -26.73
N LEU A 72 -32.59 -103.94 -26.53
CA LEU A 72 -31.47 -103.43 -25.73
C LEU A 72 -30.87 -102.17 -26.38
N ARG A 73 -30.53 -102.19 -27.67
CA ARG A 73 -29.96 -101.05 -28.43
C ARG A 73 -30.86 -99.80 -28.35
N GLY A 74 -32.17 -99.95 -28.51
CA GLY A 74 -33.15 -98.88 -28.35
C GLY A 74 -33.23 -98.37 -26.90
N THR A 75 -33.08 -99.25 -25.91
CA THR A 75 -33.05 -98.87 -24.49
C THR A 75 -31.75 -98.13 -24.13
N ILE A 76 -30.60 -98.55 -24.68
CA ILE A 76 -29.31 -97.82 -24.57
C ILE A 76 -29.46 -96.39 -25.10
N ARG A 77 -29.99 -96.22 -26.32
CA ARG A 77 -30.20 -94.90 -26.91
C ARG A 77 -31.16 -94.02 -26.08
N ARG A 78 -32.26 -94.58 -25.56
CA ARG A 78 -33.18 -93.87 -24.66
C ARG A 78 -32.53 -93.49 -23.32
N TYR A 79 -31.74 -94.38 -22.72
CA TYR A 79 -31.00 -94.09 -21.49
C TYR A 79 -29.99 -92.94 -21.71
N ILE A 80 -29.24 -92.96 -22.81
CA ILE A 80 -28.28 -91.89 -23.18
C ILE A 80 -29.01 -90.55 -23.40
N LEU A 81 -30.17 -90.55 -24.05
CA LEU A 81 -30.99 -89.34 -24.24
C LEU A 81 -31.49 -88.76 -22.91
N ILE A 82 -32.00 -89.59 -21.99
CA ILE A 82 -32.46 -89.16 -20.67
C ILE A 82 -31.29 -88.68 -19.80
N GLU A 83 -30.16 -89.41 -19.81
CA GLU A 83 -28.93 -88.99 -19.12
C GLU A 83 -28.43 -87.65 -19.65
N GLY A 84 -28.44 -87.48 -20.98
CA GLY A 84 -28.08 -86.26 -21.68
C GLY A 84 -28.98 -85.08 -21.32
N ALA A 85 -30.30 -85.26 -21.38
CA ALA A 85 -31.27 -84.22 -21.06
C ALA A 85 -31.18 -83.76 -19.60
N ILE A 86 -31.08 -84.68 -18.64
CA ILE A 86 -30.89 -84.35 -17.22
C ILE A 86 -29.54 -83.64 -17.01
N SER A 87 -28.47 -84.10 -17.66
CA SER A 87 -27.15 -83.47 -17.55
C SER A 87 -27.11 -82.07 -18.17
N ALA A 88 -27.82 -81.84 -19.28
CA ALA A 88 -27.93 -80.55 -19.94
C ALA A 88 -28.78 -79.56 -19.12
N PHE A 89 -29.90 -80.02 -18.54
CA PHE A 89 -30.70 -79.23 -17.61
C PHE A 89 -29.90 -78.85 -16.35
N LEU A 90 -29.12 -79.78 -15.80
CA LEU A 90 -28.21 -79.55 -14.67
C LEU A 90 -27.12 -78.51 -15.03
N PHE A 91 -26.55 -78.58 -16.24
CA PHE A 91 -25.60 -77.57 -16.73
C PHE A 91 -26.24 -76.17 -16.81
N VAL A 92 -27.45 -76.06 -17.38
CA VAL A 92 -28.17 -74.77 -17.49
C VAL A 92 -28.56 -74.23 -16.11
N ALA A 93 -29.00 -75.09 -15.19
CA ALA A 93 -29.29 -74.71 -13.81
C ALA A 93 -28.04 -74.23 -13.06
N ALA A 94 -26.91 -74.93 -13.21
CA ALA A 94 -25.63 -74.53 -12.63
C ALA A 94 -25.10 -73.22 -13.23
N TRP A 95 -25.24 -73.02 -14.54
CA TRP A 95 -24.89 -71.77 -15.22
C TRP A 95 -25.74 -70.59 -14.75
N PHE A 96 -27.05 -70.78 -14.59
CA PHE A 96 -27.96 -69.77 -14.04
C PHE A 96 -27.56 -69.37 -12.60
N VAL A 97 -27.36 -70.34 -11.71
CA VAL A 97 -26.98 -70.07 -10.32
C VAL A 97 -25.61 -69.41 -10.23
N LEU A 98 -24.60 -69.91 -10.95
CA LEU A 98 -23.25 -69.34 -10.97
C LEU A 98 -23.25 -67.93 -11.56
N GLY A 99 -23.95 -67.70 -12.67
CA GLY A 99 -24.09 -66.39 -13.29
C GLY A 99 -24.77 -65.38 -12.38
N LEU A 100 -25.87 -65.75 -11.72
CA LEU A 100 -26.58 -64.90 -10.78
C LEU A 100 -25.71 -64.54 -9.57
N VAL A 101 -25.00 -65.52 -9.00
CA VAL A 101 -24.08 -65.28 -7.87
C VAL A 101 -22.91 -64.38 -8.30
N LEU A 102 -22.29 -64.61 -9.45
CA LEU A 102 -21.18 -63.79 -9.92
C LEU A 102 -21.62 -62.34 -10.24
N ASP A 103 -22.70 -62.15 -11.01
CA ASP A 103 -23.25 -60.83 -11.37
C ASP A 103 -23.62 -60.03 -10.09
N PHE A 104 -24.37 -60.65 -9.17
CA PHE A 104 -24.84 -59.99 -7.96
C PHE A 104 -23.74 -59.74 -6.91
N VAL A 105 -22.87 -60.71 -6.63
CA VAL A 105 -21.80 -60.56 -5.62
C VAL A 105 -20.73 -59.58 -6.12
N LEU A 106 -20.37 -59.63 -7.40
CA LEU A 106 -19.39 -58.69 -7.97
C LEU A 106 -19.92 -57.25 -7.90
N PHE A 107 -21.18 -57.03 -8.29
CA PHE A 107 -21.86 -55.75 -8.10
C PHE A 107 -21.87 -55.32 -6.63
N LYS A 108 -22.25 -56.20 -5.69
CA LYS A 108 -22.43 -55.78 -4.28
C LYS A 108 -21.11 -55.58 -3.51
N VAL A 109 -20.03 -56.25 -3.91
CA VAL A 109 -18.70 -56.09 -3.29
C VAL A 109 -17.92 -54.92 -3.90
N SER A 110 -17.93 -54.76 -5.23
CA SER A 110 -17.10 -53.77 -5.93
C SER A 110 -17.84 -52.49 -6.35
N GLY A 111 -19.15 -52.57 -6.56
CA GLY A 111 -19.94 -51.53 -7.22
C GLY A 111 -19.89 -51.55 -8.76
N TRP A 112 -19.04 -52.38 -9.36
CA TRP A 112 -18.91 -52.54 -10.81
C TRP A 112 -20.11 -53.31 -11.37
N ASP A 113 -20.82 -52.75 -12.36
CA ASP A 113 -21.99 -53.39 -12.97
C ASP A 113 -21.58 -54.06 -14.30
N TRP A 114 -21.60 -55.40 -14.31
CA TRP A 114 -21.25 -56.24 -15.46
C TRP A 114 -22.03 -55.91 -16.76
N ALA A 115 -23.20 -55.27 -16.69
CA ALA A 115 -23.97 -54.85 -17.87
C ALA A 115 -23.70 -53.40 -18.32
N LEU A 116 -23.29 -52.51 -17.42
CA LEU A 116 -23.00 -51.11 -17.75
C LEU A 116 -21.52 -50.84 -18.07
N ASP A 117 -20.62 -51.47 -17.32
CA ASP A 117 -19.21 -51.07 -17.26
C ASP A 117 -18.29 -52.07 -18.00
N ALA A 118 -18.76 -53.30 -18.25
CA ALA A 118 -18.10 -54.21 -19.19
C ALA A 118 -18.57 -53.95 -20.63
N SER A 119 -17.64 -53.92 -21.58
CA SER A 119 -17.97 -53.67 -22.99
C SER A 119 -18.90 -54.76 -23.56
N ARG A 120 -19.78 -54.38 -24.50
CA ARG A 120 -20.67 -55.34 -25.16
C ARG A 120 -19.91 -56.52 -25.80
N GLY A 121 -18.69 -56.28 -26.29
CA GLY A 121 -17.80 -57.31 -26.84
C GLY A 121 -17.35 -58.38 -25.82
N ILE A 122 -17.06 -57.98 -24.58
CA ILE A 122 -16.73 -58.94 -23.50
C ILE A 122 -17.96 -59.77 -23.15
N ARG A 123 -19.14 -59.13 -23.07
CA ARG A 123 -20.41 -59.80 -22.75
C ARG A 123 -20.84 -60.77 -23.87
N THR A 124 -20.71 -60.40 -25.14
CA THR A 124 -20.94 -61.33 -26.27
C THR A 124 -19.94 -62.47 -26.28
N PHE A 125 -18.65 -62.22 -26.04
CA PHE A 125 -17.64 -63.28 -25.98
C PHE A 125 -17.92 -64.28 -24.85
N ALA A 126 -18.30 -63.82 -23.67
CA ALA A 126 -18.69 -64.68 -22.56
C ALA A 126 -19.93 -65.54 -22.89
N LEU A 127 -20.96 -64.95 -23.49
CA LEU A 127 -22.19 -65.66 -23.90
C LEU A 127 -21.91 -66.68 -25.02
N VAL A 128 -21.13 -66.31 -26.05
CA VAL A 128 -20.71 -67.23 -27.13
C VAL A 128 -19.85 -68.36 -26.58
N THR A 129 -18.95 -68.08 -25.62
CA THR A 129 -18.15 -69.12 -24.95
C THR A 129 -19.04 -70.08 -24.15
N ALA A 130 -20.03 -69.58 -23.41
CA ALA A 130 -20.99 -70.41 -22.68
C ALA A 130 -21.83 -71.29 -23.60
N LEU A 131 -22.31 -70.74 -24.72
CA LEU A 131 -23.04 -71.48 -25.75
C LEU A 131 -22.17 -72.53 -26.45
N ALA A 132 -20.90 -72.20 -26.74
CA ALA A 132 -19.94 -73.14 -27.33
C ALA A 132 -19.59 -74.28 -26.37
N LEU A 133 -19.40 -74.00 -25.07
CA LEU A 133 -19.21 -75.02 -24.03
C LEU A 133 -20.45 -75.91 -23.88
N PHE A 134 -21.65 -75.33 -23.91
CA PHE A 134 -22.90 -76.09 -23.87
C PHE A 134 -23.09 -76.97 -25.11
N ALA A 135 -22.80 -76.45 -26.31
CA ALA A 135 -22.85 -77.20 -27.56
C ALA A 135 -21.81 -78.35 -27.57
N ALA A 136 -20.56 -78.07 -27.18
CA ALA A 136 -19.52 -79.09 -27.04
C ALA A 136 -19.89 -80.17 -26.00
N PHE A 137 -20.51 -79.76 -24.89
CA PHE A 137 -21.04 -80.68 -23.88
C PHE A 137 -22.15 -81.57 -24.45
N LEU A 138 -23.15 -81.01 -25.15
CA LEU A 138 -24.21 -81.79 -25.82
C LEU A 138 -23.63 -82.76 -26.87
N VAL A 139 -22.66 -82.31 -27.67
CA VAL A 139 -22.00 -83.15 -28.67
C VAL A 139 -21.25 -84.31 -28.00
N PHE A 140 -20.39 -84.04 -27.02
CA PHE A 140 -19.57 -85.05 -26.34
C PHE A 140 -20.38 -85.97 -25.41
N ARG A 141 -21.52 -85.50 -24.88
CA ARG A 141 -22.34 -86.24 -23.91
C ARG A 141 -23.49 -87.01 -24.55
N ILE A 142 -24.02 -86.54 -25.67
CA ILE A 142 -25.18 -87.10 -26.37
C ILE A 142 -24.80 -87.58 -27.76
N VAL A 143 -24.34 -86.69 -28.65
CA VAL A 143 -24.15 -87.01 -30.08
C VAL A 143 -23.12 -88.13 -30.28
N THR A 144 -21.90 -87.99 -29.78
CA THR A 144 -20.84 -89.01 -29.89
C THR A 144 -21.20 -90.36 -29.25
N ARG A 145 -22.17 -90.39 -28.34
CA ARG A 145 -22.67 -91.60 -27.67
C ARG A 145 -23.84 -92.26 -28.40
N LEU A 146 -24.59 -91.51 -29.21
CA LEU A 146 -25.66 -92.02 -30.06
C LEU A 146 -25.17 -92.47 -31.44
N THR A 147 -24.14 -91.80 -31.98
CA THR A 147 -23.50 -92.14 -33.26
C THR A 147 -22.53 -93.32 -33.15
N LYS A 148 -22.07 -93.68 -31.95
CA LYS A 148 -21.25 -94.88 -31.77
C LYS A 148 -22.03 -96.14 -32.15
N GLU A 149 -21.50 -96.91 -33.09
CA GLU A 149 -22.13 -98.14 -33.54
C GLU A 149 -22.03 -99.23 -32.48
N PHE A 150 -23.19 -99.79 -32.12
CA PHE A 150 -23.30 -100.92 -31.21
C PHE A 150 -23.45 -102.21 -32.04
N SER A 151 -22.32 -102.83 -32.39
CA SER A 151 -22.29 -104.11 -33.10
C SER A 151 -22.99 -105.19 -32.27
N TYR A 152 -23.65 -106.14 -32.94
CA TYR A 152 -24.41 -107.18 -32.25
C TYR A 152 -23.53 -108.08 -31.34
N PRO A 153 -22.29 -108.48 -31.72
CA PRO A 153 -21.40 -109.23 -30.82
C PRO A 153 -21.04 -108.44 -29.55
N ALA A 154 -20.83 -107.12 -29.63
CA ALA A 154 -20.56 -106.30 -28.46
C ALA A 154 -21.78 -106.17 -27.53
N LEU A 155 -23.01 -106.19 -28.08
CA LEU A 155 -24.25 -106.23 -27.30
C LEU A 155 -24.47 -107.60 -26.64
N ALA A 156 -24.15 -108.69 -27.34
CA ALA A 156 -24.15 -110.05 -26.80
C ALA A 156 -23.20 -110.18 -25.60
N LEU A 157 -21.93 -109.82 -25.77
CA LEU A 157 -20.89 -109.88 -24.74
C LEU A 157 -21.25 -109.09 -23.47
N VAL A 158 -21.94 -107.95 -23.61
CA VAL A 158 -22.41 -107.14 -22.47
C VAL A 158 -23.54 -107.83 -21.70
N LEU A 159 -24.43 -108.55 -22.37
CA LEU A 159 -25.47 -109.35 -21.71
C LEU A 159 -24.86 -110.59 -21.03
N GLU A 160 -23.97 -111.32 -21.71
CA GLU A 160 -23.29 -112.50 -21.17
C GLU A 160 -22.48 -112.16 -19.93
N ARG A 161 -21.64 -111.11 -19.99
CA ARG A 161 -20.81 -110.68 -18.86
C ARG A 161 -21.62 -110.18 -17.67
N LYS A 162 -22.87 -109.74 -17.87
CA LYS A 162 -23.77 -109.30 -16.78
C LYS A 162 -24.70 -110.43 -16.27
N PHE A 163 -25.03 -111.41 -17.10
CA PHE A 163 -25.86 -112.57 -16.74
C PHE A 163 -25.17 -113.92 -17.05
N PRO A 164 -23.94 -114.17 -16.56
CA PRO A 164 -23.14 -115.32 -16.98
C PRO A 164 -23.78 -116.66 -16.63
N LYS A 165 -24.59 -116.71 -15.56
CA LYS A 165 -25.35 -117.90 -15.14
C LYS A 165 -26.50 -118.28 -16.08
N LEU A 166 -26.98 -117.36 -16.93
CA LEU A 166 -28.09 -117.61 -17.85
C LEU A 166 -27.62 -117.90 -19.27
N LEU A 167 -26.62 -117.15 -19.75
CA LEU A 167 -26.21 -117.18 -21.16
C LEU A 167 -24.94 -118.02 -21.43
N GLY A 168 -23.95 -118.02 -20.52
CA GLY A 168 -22.60 -118.50 -20.84
C GLY A 168 -21.97 -117.72 -22.00
N ASP A 169 -21.11 -118.38 -22.79
CA ASP A 169 -20.43 -117.80 -23.97
C ASP A 169 -21.20 -118.08 -25.29
N ARG A 170 -22.50 -118.37 -25.20
CA ARG A 170 -23.30 -118.94 -26.28
C ARG A 170 -24.00 -117.90 -27.15
N LEU A 171 -24.25 -116.70 -26.61
CA LEU A 171 -24.93 -115.62 -27.32
C LEU A 171 -23.98 -114.88 -28.26
N ILE A 172 -22.73 -114.61 -27.85
CA ILE A 172 -21.71 -114.08 -28.78
C ILE A 172 -21.46 -115.08 -29.90
N THR A 173 -21.26 -116.36 -29.56
CA THR A 173 -21.07 -117.44 -30.54
C THR A 173 -22.25 -117.54 -31.52
N ALA A 174 -23.50 -117.50 -31.04
CA ALA A 174 -24.69 -117.54 -31.88
C ALA A 174 -24.87 -116.28 -32.77
N VAL A 175 -24.33 -115.13 -32.36
CA VAL A 175 -24.43 -113.85 -33.10
C VAL A 175 -23.30 -113.69 -34.12
N GLU A 176 -22.10 -114.21 -33.84
CA GLU A 176 -20.97 -114.24 -34.77
C GLU A 176 -21.11 -115.36 -35.81
N MET A 177 -21.64 -116.53 -35.42
CA MET A 177 -21.92 -117.66 -36.34
C MET A 177 -23.33 -117.62 -36.97
N ALA A 178 -24.03 -116.48 -36.90
CA ALA A 178 -25.42 -116.35 -37.37
C ALA A 178 -25.59 -116.60 -38.89
N ASP A 179 -24.55 -116.34 -39.69
CA ASP A 179 -24.51 -116.73 -41.10
C ASP A 179 -24.01 -118.18 -41.24
N VAL A 180 -24.97 -119.09 -41.19
CA VAL A 180 -24.76 -120.55 -41.30
C VAL A 180 -24.26 -120.97 -42.70
N GLU A 181 -24.34 -120.10 -43.71
CA GLU A 181 -23.89 -120.41 -45.08
C GLU A 181 -22.43 -119.98 -45.32
N SER A 182 -21.99 -118.84 -44.78
CA SER A 182 -20.55 -118.50 -44.81
C SER A 182 -19.74 -119.30 -43.80
N MET A 183 -20.24 -119.57 -42.59
CA MET A 183 -19.53 -120.40 -41.60
C MET A 183 -19.31 -121.85 -42.06
N GLY A 184 -20.19 -122.37 -42.92
CA GLY A 184 -20.00 -123.67 -43.58
C GLY A 184 -18.76 -123.74 -44.49
N LYS A 185 -18.21 -122.60 -44.93
CA LYS A 185 -16.97 -122.53 -45.74
C LYS A 185 -15.71 -122.66 -44.89
N PHE A 186 -15.81 -122.47 -43.57
CA PHE A 186 -14.71 -122.58 -42.61
C PHE A 186 -14.68 -123.93 -41.88
N GLY A 187 -15.45 -124.93 -42.33
CA GLY A 187 -15.41 -126.30 -41.83
C GLY A 187 -16.33 -126.62 -40.64
N TYR A 188 -17.15 -125.66 -40.19
CA TYR A 188 -18.07 -125.87 -39.06
C TYR A 188 -19.33 -126.67 -39.46
N SER A 189 -19.81 -127.52 -38.55
CA SER A 189 -21.05 -128.29 -38.75
C SER A 189 -22.29 -127.40 -38.66
N LYS A 190 -23.05 -127.34 -39.77
CA LYS A 190 -24.27 -126.52 -39.87
C LYS A 190 -25.33 -126.89 -38.82
N GLU A 191 -25.44 -128.16 -38.44
CA GLU A 191 -26.40 -128.60 -37.42
C GLU A 191 -25.96 -128.23 -36.00
N MET A 192 -24.65 -128.24 -35.71
CA MET A 192 -24.12 -127.77 -34.42
C MET A 192 -24.40 -126.28 -34.23
N ILE A 193 -24.16 -125.46 -35.26
CA ILE A 193 -24.45 -124.02 -35.23
C ILE A 193 -25.95 -123.77 -34.97
N ARG A 194 -26.85 -124.51 -35.65
CA ARG A 194 -28.30 -124.41 -35.43
C ARG A 194 -28.70 -124.73 -33.99
N VAL A 195 -28.12 -125.77 -33.37
CA VAL A 195 -28.38 -126.11 -31.96
C VAL A 195 -27.89 -125.00 -31.02
N THR A 196 -26.70 -124.44 -31.24
CA THR A 196 -26.18 -123.32 -30.45
C THR A 196 -27.07 -122.07 -30.56
N ILE A 197 -27.54 -121.74 -31.77
CA ILE A 197 -28.48 -120.63 -32.00
C ILE A 197 -29.83 -120.88 -31.30
N ALA A 198 -30.35 -122.12 -31.35
CA ALA A 198 -31.60 -122.48 -30.68
C ALA A 198 -31.50 -122.41 -29.14
N GLU A 199 -30.42 -122.93 -28.55
CA GLU A 199 -30.21 -122.89 -27.10
C GLU A 199 -29.97 -121.45 -26.58
N ALA A 200 -29.27 -120.62 -27.37
CA ALA A 200 -29.16 -119.19 -27.08
C ALA A 200 -30.53 -118.49 -27.14
N ARG A 201 -31.34 -118.76 -28.17
CA ARG A 201 -32.66 -118.17 -28.40
C ARG A 201 -33.63 -118.38 -27.22
N GLU A 202 -33.68 -119.59 -26.65
CA GLU A 202 -34.53 -119.88 -25.49
C GLU A 202 -34.16 -119.04 -24.26
N ARG A 203 -32.85 -118.91 -23.97
CA ARG A 203 -32.37 -118.27 -22.75
C ARG A 203 -32.33 -116.75 -22.84
N VAL A 204 -32.07 -116.18 -24.02
CA VAL A 204 -32.15 -114.73 -24.27
C VAL A 204 -33.53 -114.16 -23.94
N GLY A 205 -34.60 -114.92 -24.19
CA GLY A 205 -35.97 -114.52 -23.87
C GLY A 205 -36.23 -114.28 -22.38
N GLN A 206 -35.39 -114.81 -21.50
CA GLN A 206 -35.52 -114.75 -20.04
C GLN A 206 -34.73 -113.59 -19.40
N VAL A 207 -33.94 -112.83 -20.18
CA VAL A 207 -32.99 -111.85 -19.66
C VAL A 207 -33.67 -110.52 -19.27
N PRO A 208 -33.54 -110.03 -18.01
CA PRO A 208 -34.14 -108.77 -17.57
C PRO A 208 -33.34 -107.55 -18.06
N VAL A 209 -33.52 -107.20 -19.35
CA VAL A 209 -32.83 -106.09 -20.06
C VAL A 209 -32.82 -104.76 -19.28
N ARG A 210 -33.81 -104.50 -18.42
CA ARG A 210 -33.89 -103.27 -17.61
C ARG A 210 -32.79 -103.17 -16.54
N GLU A 211 -32.36 -104.29 -15.98
CA GLU A 211 -31.34 -104.37 -14.92
C GLU A 211 -29.91 -104.10 -15.44
N VAL A 212 -29.73 -104.06 -16.76
CA VAL A 212 -28.47 -103.70 -17.39
C VAL A 212 -28.02 -102.28 -17.00
N PHE A 213 -28.95 -101.37 -16.68
CA PHE A 213 -28.71 -99.93 -16.53
C PHE A 213 -28.81 -99.40 -15.08
N ASP A 214 -27.93 -98.45 -14.74
CA ASP A 214 -27.89 -97.79 -13.43
C ASP A 214 -28.96 -96.68 -13.28
N TRP A 215 -30.25 -97.05 -13.29
CA TRP A 215 -31.36 -96.11 -13.10
C TRP A 215 -31.23 -95.23 -11.84
N ARG A 216 -30.58 -95.73 -10.78
CA ARG A 216 -30.26 -94.97 -9.56
C ARG A 216 -29.45 -93.70 -9.85
N ARG A 217 -28.53 -93.75 -10.83
CA ARG A 217 -27.71 -92.60 -11.24
C ARG A 217 -28.55 -91.48 -11.86
N LEU A 218 -29.51 -91.84 -12.72
CA LEU A 218 -30.44 -90.86 -13.32
C LEU A 218 -31.27 -90.17 -12.25
N TRP A 219 -31.81 -90.92 -11.29
CA TRP A 219 -32.54 -90.36 -10.14
C TRP A 219 -31.68 -89.41 -9.31
N VAL A 220 -30.43 -89.79 -8.98
CA VAL A 220 -29.51 -88.91 -8.22
C VAL A 220 -29.22 -87.62 -8.98
N MET A 221 -28.97 -87.67 -10.30
CA MET A 221 -28.73 -86.46 -11.09
C MET A 221 -30.00 -85.58 -11.23
N GLY A 222 -31.18 -86.19 -11.32
CA GLY A 222 -32.46 -85.48 -11.29
C GLY A 222 -32.72 -84.79 -9.94
N PHE A 223 -32.50 -85.49 -8.82
CA PHE A 223 -32.60 -84.92 -7.47
C PHE A 223 -31.57 -83.82 -7.23
N LEU A 224 -30.35 -83.92 -7.77
CA LEU A 224 -29.32 -82.88 -7.66
C LEU A 224 -29.71 -81.63 -8.45
N ALA A 225 -30.19 -81.77 -9.69
CA ALA A 225 -30.67 -80.65 -10.49
C ALA A 225 -31.90 -79.96 -9.88
N LEU A 226 -32.86 -80.75 -9.35
CA LEU A 226 -34.02 -80.23 -8.63
C LEU A 226 -33.61 -79.53 -7.32
N GLY A 227 -32.74 -80.18 -6.54
CA GLY A 227 -32.23 -79.66 -5.27
C GLY A 227 -31.41 -78.38 -5.41
N LEU A 228 -30.66 -78.21 -6.52
CA LEU A 228 -29.94 -76.98 -6.85
C LEU A 228 -30.92 -75.81 -7.07
N LEU A 229 -31.99 -76.02 -7.85
CA LEU A 229 -32.99 -74.99 -8.12
C LEU A 229 -33.86 -74.69 -6.90
N VAL A 230 -34.41 -75.72 -6.24
CA VAL A 230 -35.23 -75.57 -5.03
C VAL A 230 -34.40 -74.97 -3.88
N GLY A 231 -33.15 -75.38 -3.71
CA GLY A 231 -32.22 -74.80 -2.74
C GLY A 231 -31.93 -73.33 -3.01
N THR A 232 -31.70 -72.95 -4.28
CA THR A 232 -31.52 -71.54 -4.67
C THR A 232 -32.76 -70.70 -4.35
N VAL A 233 -33.96 -71.20 -4.68
CA VAL A 233 -35.23 -70.51 -4.36
C VAL A 233 -35.46 -70.43 -2.84
N ALA A 234 -35.13 -71.48 -2.08
CA ALA A 234 -35.26 -71.49 -0.63
C ALA A 234 -34.29 -70.50 0.05
N VAL A 235 -33.04 -70.42 -0.40
CA VAL A 235 -32.06 -69.43 0.09
C VAL A 235 -32.47 -68.00 -0.30
N ALA A 236 -32.99 -67.80 -1.50
CA ALA A 236 -33.55 -66.51 -1.94
C ALA A 236 -34.78 -66.11 -1.09
N PHE A 237 -35.66 -67.06 -0.75
CA PHE A 237 -36.82 -66.81 0.11
C PHE A 237 -36.42 -66.49 1.56
N ALA A 238 -35.50 -67.28 2.14
CA ALA A 238 -35.00 -67.07 3.50
C ALA A 238 -34.28 -65.72 3.63
N SER A 239 -33.38 -65.38 2.70
CA SER A 239 -32.71 -64.07 2.69
C SER A 239 -33.69 -62.92 2.47
N HIS A 240 -34.73 -63.09 1.63
CA HIS A 240 -35.79 -62.09 1.50
C HIS A 240 -36.61 -61.90 2.78
N ALA A 241 -36.98 -62.98 3.46
CA ALA A 241 -37.72 -62.94 4.72
C ALA A 241 -36.90 -62.29 5.85
N VAL A 242 -35.60 -62.58 5.94
CA VAL A 242 -34.67 -61.91 6.88
C VAL A 242 -34.53 -60.41 6.55
N ALA A 243 -34.32 -60.06 5.28
CA ALA A 243 -34.12 -58.67 4.86
C ALA A 243 -35.36 -57.78 5.03
N THR A 244 -36.56 -58.34 4.86
CA THR A 244 -37.83 -57.60 4.98
C THR A 244 -38.54 -57.79 6.32
N LYS A 245 -38.06 -58.71 7.16
CA LYS A 245 -38.71 -59.19 8.41
C LYS A 245 -40.15 -59.69 8.22
N ALA A 246 -40.57 -60.00 6.98
CA ALA A 246 -41.95 -60.30 6.63
C ALA A 246 -42.04 -61.51 5.67
N VAL A 247 -42.64 -62.60 6.16
CA VAL A 247 -42.84 -63.83 5.37
C VAL A 247 -44.01 -63.62 4.40
N SER A 248 -43.73 -63.05 3.22
CA SER A 248 -44.76 -62.67 2.23
C SER A 248 -44.49 -63.31 0.85
N PRO A 249 -44.99 -64.54 0.58
CA PRO A 249 -44.74 -65.28 -0.65
C PRO A 249 -45.07 -64.52 -1.94
N TYR A 250 -46.13 -63.70 -1.94
CA TYR A 250 -46.51 -62.87 -3.08
C TYR A 250 -45.45 -61.81 -3.41
N ARG A 251 -44.96 -61.06 -2.40
CA ARG A 251 -43.91 -60.04 -2.59
C ARG A 251 -42.58 -60.67 -2.97
N PHE A 252 -42.26 -61.85 -2.42
CA PHE A 252 -41.11 -62.64 -2.85
C PHE A 252 -41.23 -63.07 -4.31
N GLY A 253 -42.35 -63.67 -4.72
CA GLY A 253 -42.55 -64.17 -6.09
C GLY A 253 -42.35 -63.10 -7.15
N TRP A 254 -42.95 -61.91 -6.95
CA TRP A 254 -42.72 -60.74 -7.81
C TRP A 254 -41.26 -60.28 -7.81
N LYS A 255 -40.61 -60.18 -6.65
CA LYS A 255 -39.19 -59.75 -6.59
C LYS A 255 -38.24 -60.78 -7.20
N PHE A 256 -38.48 -62.07 -7.02
CA PHE A 256 -37.70 -63.15 -7.63
C PHE A 256 -37.88 -63.18 -9.16
N ALA A 257 -39.11 -63.04 -9.64
CA ALA A 257 -39.40 -62.89 -11.07
C ALA A 257 -38.73 -61.65 -11.68
N HIS A 258 -38.74 -60.50 -10.96
CA HIS A 258 -38.04 -59.29 -11.40
C HIS A 258 -36.51 -59.48 -11.45
N VAL A 259 -35.90 -60.10 -10.43
CA VAL A 259 -34.45 -60.40 -10.42
C VAL A 259 -34.07 -61.37 -11.54
N THR A 260 -34.89 -62.41 -11.79
CA THR A 260 -34.66 -63.36 -12.88
C THR A 260 -34.85 -62.71 -14.25
N GLY A 261 -35.85 -61.85 -14.41
CA GLY A 261 -36.07 -61.07 -15.63
C GLY A 261 -34.90 -60.13 -15.93
N ILE A 262 -34.44 -59.37 -14.93
CA ILE A 262 -33.26 -58.51 -15.05
C ILE A 262 -32.01 -59.33 -15.40
N PHE A 263 -31.81 -60.50 -14.77
CA PHE A 263 -30.70 -61.39 -15.12
C PHE A 263 -30.75 -61.86 -16.59
N LEU A 264 -31.92 -62.25 -17.10
CA LEU A 264 -32.10 -62.67 -18.49
C LEU A 264 -31.90 -61.51 -19.47
N GLU A 265 -32.44 -60.32 -19.16
CA GLU A 265 -32.21 -59.10 -19.94
C GLU A 265 -30.72 -58.77 -20.05
N ARG A 266 -29.98 -58.82 -18.93
CA ARG A 266 -28.54 -58.54 -18.85
C ARG A 266 -27.68 -59.58 -19.54
N ASN A 267 -27.90 -60.86 -19.26
CA ASN A 267 -26.94 -61.93 -19.59
C ASN A 267 -27.35 -62.80 -20.79
N VAL A 268 -28.60 -62.72 -21.26
CA VAL A 268 -29.07 -63.43 -22.46
C VAL A 268 -29.47 -62.46 -23.57
N ALA A 269 -30.28 -61.44 -23.27
CA ALA A 269 -30.67 -60.41 -24.25
C ALA A 269 -29.63 -59.30 -24.45
N LEU A 270 -28.54 -59.30 -23.65
CA LEU A 270 -27.44 -58.33 -23.68
C LEU A 270 -27.87 -56.86 -23.51
N ALA A 271 -29.05 -56.62 -22.94
CA ALA A 271 -29.56 -55.29 -22.64
C ALA A 271 -28.70 -54.60 -21.57
N ASN A 272 -28.67 -53.27 -21.58
CA ASN A 272 -27.96 -52.47 -20.59
C ASN A 272 -28.87 -52.16 -19.38
N THR A 273 -29.61 -53.15 -18.87
CA THR A 273 -30.50 -52.99 -17.70
C THR A 273 -29.67 -53.05 -16.40
N PRO A 274 -29.54 -51.96 -15.63
CA PRO A 274 -28.77 -51.97 -14.38
C PRO A 274 -29.50 -52.68 -13.24
N TRP A 275 -28.75 -53.12 -12.24
CA TRP A 275 -29.33 -53.60 -10.98
C TRP A 275 -30.06 -52.46 -10.23
N PRO A 276 -31.10 -52.78 -9.42
CA PRO A 276 -31.89 -51.78 -8.71
C PRO A 276 -31.09 -51.15 -7.56
N ARG A 277 -30.71 -49.87 -7.74
CA ARG A 277 -30.01 -49.06 -6.73
C ARG A 277 -30.98 -48.50 -5.68
N ARG A 278 -30.45 -48.19 -4.50
CA ARG A 278 -31.19 -47.60 -3.35
C ARG A 278 -31.09 -46.08 -3.26
N ALA A 279 -30.08 -45.48 -3.88
CA ALA A 279 -29.88 -44.04 -3.95
C ALA A 279 -29.83 -43.56 -5.41
N HIS A 280 -30.05 -42.26 -5.62
CA HIS A 280 -29.85 -41.58 -6.90
C HIS A 280 -29.33 -40.16 -6.61
N LEU A 281 -28.17 -39.81 -7.20
CA LEU A 281 -27.44 -38.57 -6.90
C LEU A 281 -27.18 -37.74 -8.17
N GLU A 282 -27.27 -36.43 -8.02
CA GLU A 282 -26.91 -35.44 -9.04
C GLU A 282 -26.00 -34.35 -8.46
N LEU A 283 -25.06 -33.84 -9.27
CA LEU A 283 -24.17 -32.74 -8.89
C LEU A 283 -24.83 -31.40 -9.25
N VAL A 284 -25.11 -30.57 -8.25
CA VAL A 284 -25.78 -29.28 -8.41
C VAL A 284 -24.73 -28.19 -8.64
N GLY A 285 -24.86 -27.46 -9.76
CA GLY A 285 -23.98 -26.33 -10.09
C GLY A 285 -22.57 -26.71 -10.60
N PHE A 286 -22.30 -27.99 -10.83
CA PHE A 286 -21.02 -28.43 -11.41
C PHE A 286 -21.06 -28.35 -12.95
N PRO A 287 -20.06 -27.74 -13.63
CA PRO A 287 -20.08 -27.56 -15.08
C PRO A 287 -20.05 -28.89 -15.85
N GLU A 288 -20.72 -28.95 -17.00
CA GLU A 288 -20.94 -30.22 -17.72
C GLU A 288 -19.69 -30.90 -18.31
N GLY A 289 -18.55 -30.20 -18.35
CA GLY A 289 -17.26 -30.72 -18.82
C GLY A 289 -16.24 -30.87 -17.69
N GLU A 290 -15.36 -29.87 -17.54
CA GLU A 290 -14.32 -29.79 -16.52
C GLU A 290 -14.58 -28.60 -15.58
N ALA A 291 -14.27 -28.74 -14.29
CA ALA A 291 -14.24 -27.62 -13.35
C ALA A 291 -12.80 -27.10 -13.20
N THR A 292 -12.56 -25.84 -13.54
CA THR A 292 -11.25 -25.18 -13.42
C THR A 292 -11.12 -24.48 -12.07
N VAL A 293 -10.08 -24.82 -11.30
CA VAL A 293 -9.87 -24.31 -9.94
C VAL A 293 -8.43 -23.83 -9.76
N SER A 294 -8.22 -22.81 -8.92
CA SER A 294 -6.89 -22.25 -8.66
C SER A 294 -6.02 -23.20 -7.84
N ARG A 295 -4.74 -23.27 -8.21
CA ARG A 295 -3.75 -24.12 -7.53
C ARG A 295 -3.57 -23.83 -6.04
N ASP A 296 -3.76 -22.58 -5.65
CA ASP A 296 -3.32 -22.09 -4.33
C ASP A 296 -4.46 -22.10 -3.29
N VAL A 297 -5.73 -22.03 -3.73
CA VAL A 297 -6.90 -22.18 -2.84
C VAL A 297 -7.26 -23.66 -2.67
N ALA A 298 -7.18 -24.44 -3.76
CA ALA A 298 -7.27 -25.91 -3.76
C ALA A 298 -8.48 -26.54 -3.03
N THR A 299 -9.55 -25.79 -2.79
CA THR A 299 -10.86 -26.27 -2.34
C THR A 299 -11.90 -26.08 -3.44
N VAL A 300 -12.76 -27.08 -3.64
CA VAL A 300 -13.89 -27.01 -4.58
C VAL A 300 -15.19 -27.17 -3.82
N PRO A 301 -16.08 -26.15 -3.74
CA PRO A 301 -17.38 -26.31 -3.13
C PRO A 301 -18.25 -27.21 -4.02
N VAL A 302 -18.53 -28.43 -3.55
CA VAL A 302 -19.38 -29.38 -4.26
C VAL A 302 -20.70 -29.50 -3.51
N THR A 303 -21.80 -29.34 -4.24
CA THR A 303 -23.17 -29.61 -3.75
C THR A 303 -23.77 -30.77 -4.54
N VAL A 304 -24.40 -31.70 -3.84
CA VAL A 304 -25.00 -32.92 -4.38
C VAL A 304 -26.43 -33.01 -3.90
N ARG A 305 -27.38 -33.31 -4.79
CA ARG A 305 -28.78 -33.58 -4.43
C ARG A 305 -29.04 -35.08 -4.49
N ALA A 306 -29.68 -35.61 -3.46
CA ALA A 306 -30.20 -36.97 -3.45
C ALA A 306 -31.71 -36.94 -3.73
N TYR A 307 -32.15 -37.69 -4.75
CA TYR A 307 -33.55 -37.74 -5.16
C TYR A 307 -34.29 -38.90 -4.48
N LYS A 308 -35.54 -38.65 -4.07
CA LYS A 308 -36.44 -39.61 -3.42
C LYS A 308 -37.38 -40.24 -4.43
N TRP A 309 -37.79 -39.50 -5.46
CA TRP A 309 -38.73 -39.99 -6.48
C TRP A 309 -38.01 -40.20 -7.81
N VAL A 310 -37.91 -41.45 -8.24
CA VAL A 310 -37.28 -41.82 -9.52
C VAL A 310 -38.23 -42.61 -10.41
N VAL A 311 -38.20 -42.29 -11.70
CA VAL A 311 -38.95 -42.96 -12.76
C VAL A 311 -37.97 -43.70 -13.68
N ALA A 312 -38.40 -44.84 -14.21
CA ALA A 312 -37.58 -45.64 -15.12
C ALA A 312 -37.44 -44.95 -16.48
N ASP A 313 -36.22 -44.88 -16.99
CA ASP A 313 -35.90 -44.27 -18.29
C ASP A 313 -34.77 -45.06 -18.95
N SER A 314 -35.01 -45.55 -20.17
CA SER A 314 -34.05 -46.31 -20.98
C SER A 314 -33.01 -45.44 -21.67
N GLY A 315 -33.21 -44.12 -21.76
CA GLY A 315 -32.21 -43.15 -22.23
C GLY A 315 -31.15 -42.81 -21.17
N ALA A 316 -31.50 -42.90 -19.88
CA ALA A 316 -30.57 -42.67 -18.79
C ALA A 316 -29.56 -43.82 -18.64
N ARG A 317 -28.25 -43.54 -18.56
CA ARG A 317 -27.20 -44.57 -18.34
C ARG A 317 -27.48 -45.45 -17.12
N GLN A 318 -28.14 -44.90 -16.09
CA GLN A 318 -28.48 -45.61 -14.86
C GLN A 318 -29.88 -46.25 -14.87
N GLY A 319 -30.61 -46.24 -15.99
CA GLY A 319 -31.96 -46.82 -16.13
C GLY A 319 -33.08 -46.10 -15.36
N TRP A 320 -32.73 -45.03 -14.64
CA TRP A 320 -33.59 -44.24 -13.77
C TRP A 320 -33.18 -42.78 -13.88
N ARG A 321 -34.17 -41.88 -13.87
CA ARG A 321 -33.98 -40.43 -13.76
C ARG A 321 -34.85 -39.86 -12.62
N PRO A 322 -34.60 -38.63 -12.15
CA PRO A 322 -35.52 -37.94 -11.25
C PRO A 322 -36.91 -37.84 -11.90
N MET A 323 -37.96 -38.03 -11.10
CA MET A 323 -39.34 -37.85 -11.56
C MET A 323 -39.64 -36.35 -11.69
N LEU A 324 -40.24 -35.95 -12.80
CA LEU A 324 -40.70 -34.59 -13.09
C LEU A 324 -42.17 -34.41 -12.69
N TRP A 325 -42.60 -33.19 -12.38
CA TRP A 325 -44.01 -32.91 -12.08
C TRP A 325 -44.91 -33.25 -13.28
N SER A 326 -44.41 -33.07 -14.51
CA SER A 326 -45.06 -33.53 -15.74
C SER A 326 -45.24 -35.05 -15.87
N ASP A 327 -44.47 -35.88 -15.14
CA ASP A 327 -44.65 -37.34 -15.14
C ASP A 327 -45.85 -37.78 -14.28
N VAL A 328 -46.39 -36.89 -13.44
CA VAL A 328 -47.51 -37.13 -12.51
C VAL A 328 -48.84 -37.14 -13.28
N THR A 329 -49.00 -38.14 -14.14
CA THR A 329 -50.17 -38.29 -15.02
C THR A 329 -51.36 -38.94 -14.30
N GLU A 330 -52.56 -38.65 -14.79
CA GLU A 330 -53.81 -39.21 -14.27
C GLU A 330 -53.84 -40.75 -14.31
N GLY A 331 -53.27 -41.36 -15.35
CA GLY A 331 -53.13 -42.83 -15.44
C GLY A 331 -52.17 -43.45 -14.42
N LEU A 332 -51.22 -42.67 -13.89
CA LEU A 332 -50.27 -43.13 -12.87
C LEU A 332 -50.92 -43.10 -11.47
N VAL A 333 -51.48 -41.95 -11.10
CA VAL A 333 -51.93 -41.63 -9.73
C VAL A 333 -53.44 -41.86 -9.53
N GLY A 334 -54.23 -41.85 -10.60
CA GLY A 334 -55.70 -41.95 -10.56
C GLY A 334 -56.42 -40.61 -10.37
N ARG A 335 -55.69 -39.49 -10.46
CA ARG A 335 -56.18 -38.10 -10.39
C ARG A 335 -55.26 -37.21 -11.26
N LYS A 336 -55.79 -36.18 -11.91
CA LYS A 336 -54.98 -35.17 -12.61
C LYS A 336 -54.14 -34.39 -11.60
N ALA A 337 -52.85 -34.17 -11.87
CA ALA A 337 -52.03 -33.27 -11.06
C ALA A 337 -52.50 -31.80 -11.21
N PRO A 338 -52.53 -31.01 -10.12
CA PRO A 338 -52.95 -29.62 -10.20
C PRO A 338 -51.94 -28.76 -10.98
N GLU A 339 -52.46 -27.79 -11.71
CA GLU A 339 -51.67 -26.74 -12.36
C GLU A 339 -51.24 -25.72 -11.29
N LEU A 340 -49.97 -25.81 -10.89
CA LEU A 340 -49.37 -24.96 -9.86
C LEU A 340 -48.82 -23.68 -10.48
N ASP A 341 -49.01 -22.57 -9.78
CA ASP A 341 -48.18 -21.38 -10.01
C ASP A 341 -46.85 -21.59 -9.28
N PHE A 342 -45.78 -21.77 -10.05
CA PHE A 342 -44.45 -22.05 -9.53
C PHE A 342 -43.78 -20.81 -8.89
N GLU A 343 -44.25 -19.59 -9.18
CA GLU A 343 -43.79 -18.37 -8.51
C GLU A 343 -44.41 -18.25 -7.10
N ALA A 344 -45.61 -18.81 -6.89
CA ALA A 344 -46.23 -18.93 -5.55
C ALA A 344 -45.55 -19.97 -4.64
N LEU A 345 -44.58 -20.73 -5.16
CA LEU A 345 -43.72 -21.67 -4.41
C LEU A 345 -42.31 -21.11 -4.13
N ARG A 346 -42.05 -19.84 -4.48
CA ARG A 346 -40.75 -19.17 -4.29
C ARG A 346 -40.42 -18.96 -2.82
N PHE A 347 -39.20 -19.29 -2.39
CA PHE A 347 -38.72 -18.94 -1.05
C PHE A 347 -38.51 -17.43 -0.94
N ALA A 348 -38.70 -16.85 0.25
CA ALA A 348 -38.66 -15.39 0.45
C ALA A 348 -37.40 -14.72 -0.15
N ASP A 349 -36.24 -15.38 0.00
CA ASP A 349 -34.91 -14.91 -0.40
C ASP A 349 -34.56 -15.11 -1.89
N GLU A 350 -35.35 -15.89 -2.65
CA GLU A 350 -35.12 -16.10 -4.08
C GLU A 350 -35.61 -14.87 -4.88
N PRO A 351 -34.84 -14.28 -5.82
CA PRO A 351 -35.29 -13.10 -6.56
C PRO A 351 -36.47 -13.41 -7.50
N VAL A 352 -37.43 -12.47 -7.58
CA VAL A 352 -38.68 -12.64 -8.35
C VAL A 352 -38.39 -12.99 -9.81
N GLY A 353 -39.01 -14.07 -10.30
CA GLY A 353 -38.84 -14.56 -11.67
C GLY A 353 -37.55 -15.34 -11.94
N SER A 354 -36.76 -15.71 -10.92
CA SER A 354 -35.58 -16.58 -11.09
C SER A 354 -35.89 -18.08 -11.20
N LEU A 355 -37.16 -18.46 -11.11
CA LEU A 355 -37.61 -19.86 -11.13
C LEU A 355 -38.03 -20.32 -12.55
N PRO A 356 -37.79 -21.59 -12.90
CA PRO A 356 -38.31 -22.18 -14.14
C PRO A 356 -39.84 -22.19 -14.14
N LYS A 357 -40.44 -21.93 -15.31
CA LYS A 357 -41.89 -21.64 -15.41
C LYS A 357 -42.73 -22.82 -15.88
N GLY A 358 -42.11 -23.88 -16.41
CA GLY A 358 -42.81 -25.05 -16.93
C GLY A 358 -42.78 -26.26 -15.99
N ALA A 359 -43.92 -26.95 -15.83
CA ALA A 359 -44.01 -28.18 -15.03
C ALA A 359 -43.09 -29.34 -15.48
N SER A 360 -42.53 -29.26 -16.70
CA SER A 360 -41.52 -30.16 -17.25
C SER A 360 -40.10 -29.90 -16.75
N GLU A 361 -39.85 -28.74 -16.14
CA GLU A 361 -38.53 -28.33 -15.61
C GLU A 361 -38.42 -28.59 -14.10
N TRP A 362 -39.53 -28.92 -13.45
CA TRP A 362 -39.65 -29.15 -12.01
C TRP A 362 -39.61 -30.64 -11.68
N THR A 363 -38.70 -31.05 -10.79
CA THR A 363 -38.72 -32.40 -10.21
C THR A 363 -39.79 -32.51 -9.12
N VAL A 364 -40.39 -33.69 -8.98
CA VAL A 364 -41.36 -34.03 -7.91
C VAL A 364 -40.76 -33.75 -6.53
N ASP A 365 -39.46 -34.03 -6.35
CA ASP A 365 -38.69 -33.68 -5.15
C ASP A 365 -38.57 -32.15 -4.91
N SER A 366 -38.48 -31.34 -5.97
CA SER A 366 -38.44 -29.86 -5.86
C SER A 366 -39.80 -29.25 -5.51
N VAL A 367 -40.89 -29.93 -5.90
CA VAL A 367 -42.26 -29.58 -5.48
C VAL A 367 -42.52 -30.07 -4.04
N GLU A 368 -42.10 -31.29 -3.70
CA GLU A 368 -42.23 -31.81 -2.33
C GLU A 368 -41.43 -30.92 -1.36
N ARG A 369 -40.18 -30.57 -1.66
CA ARG A 369 -39.37 -29.62 -0.88
C ARG A 369 -40.09 -28.32 -0.52
N ARG A 370 -40.88 -27.76 -1.43
CA ARG A 370 -41.54 -26.46 -1.25
C ARG A 370 -42.94 -26.55 -0.66
N VAL A 371 -43.64 -27.68 -0.78
CA VAL A 371 -45.01 -27.88 -0.26
C VAL A 371 -45.04 -28.70 1.04
N PHE A 372 -44.05 -29.57 1.26
CA PHE A 372 -44.11 -30.62 2.29
C PHE A 372 -43.49 -30.21 3.62
N VAL A 373 -44.32 -29.61 4.47
CA VAL A 373 -44.28 -29.92 5.90
C VAL A 373 -44.89 -31.33 6.10
N PRO A 374 -44.32 -32.21 6.95
CA PRO A 374 -44.80 -33.58 7.11
C PRO A 374 -46.30 -33.70 7.37
N ALA A 375 -46.94 -34.66 6.70
CA ALA A 375 -48.39 -34.83 6.70
C ALA A 375 -49.00 -35.04 8.10
N ASP A 376 -48.27 -35.74 8.97
CA ASP A 376 -48.73 -36.11 10.32
C ASP A 376 -48.12 -35.24 11.44
N ALA A 377 -47.37 -34.18 11.09
CA ALA A 377 -46.77 -33.28 12.08
C ALA A 377 -47.77 -32.19 12.53
N PRO A 378 -48.09 -32.10 13.85
CA PRO A 378 -48.88 -30.99 14.37
C PRO A 378 -48.12 -29.67 14.20
N ASP A 379 -48.84 -28.56 13.96
CA ASP A 379 -48.19 -27.28 13.65
C ASP A 379 -47.29 -26.75 14.81
N GLU A 380 -47.46 -27.25 16.04
CA GLU A 380 -46.59 -27.00 17.21
C GLU A 380 -45.21 -27.66 17.15
N SER A 381 -45.00 -28.71 16.34
CA SER A 381 -43.72 -29.45 16.27
C SER A 381 -42.75 -28.89 15.23
N LEU A 382 -43.09 -27.75 14.62
CA LEU A 382 -42.39 -27.16 13.49
C LEU A 382 -41.47 -26.01 13.93
N PRO A 383 -40.32 -25.80 13.27
CA PRO A 383 -39.59 -24.53 13.36
C PRO A 383 -40.51 -23.36 12.99
N PRO A 384 -40.44 -22.20 13.68
CA PRO A 384 -41.38 -21.10 13.48
C PRO A 384 -41.36 -20.55 12.04
N GLU A 385 -40.20 -20.57 11.38
CA GLU A 385 -40.03 -20.21 9.97
C GLU A 385 -40.79 -21.17 9.04
N ALA A 386 -40.74 -22.48 9.32
CA ALA A 386 -41.44 -23.49 8.54
C ALA A 386 -42.95 -23.45 8.77
N ALA A 387 -43.40 -23.12 9.98
CA ALA A 387 -44.81 -22.88 10.30
C ALA A 387 -45.36 -21.64 9.57
N ALA A 388 -44.60 -20.53 9.57
CA ALA A 388 -44.95 -19.32 8.83
C ALA A 388 -45.01 -19.56 7.31
N HIS A 389 -44.05 -20.32 6.76
CA HIS A 389 -44.05 -20.74 5.36
C HIS A 389 -45.24 -21.66 5.03
N ARG A 390 -45.62 -22.58 5.93
CA ARG A 390 -46.84 -23.42 5.79
C ARG A 390 -48.10 -22.57 5.74
N ALA A 391 -48.16 -21.48 6.53
CA ALA A 391 -49.29 -20.56 6.54
C ALA A 391 -49.40 -19.76 5.23
N SER A 392 -48.31 -19.15 4.76
CA SER A 392 -48.33 -18.40 3.49
C SER A 392 -48.60 -19.28 2.27
N LEU A 393 -48.15 -20.54 2.26
CA LEU A 393 -48.52 -21.51 1.23
C LEU A 393 -50.00 -21.90 1.26
N ARG A 394 -50.60 -22.07 2.44
CA ARG A 394 -52.05 -22.31 2.59
C ARG A 394 -52.86 -21.11 2.07
N GLU A 395 -52.39 -19.89 2.30
CA GLU A 395 -53.00 -18.64 1.80
C GLU A 395 -52.85 -18.48 0.27
N ASN A 396 -51.65 -18.67 -0.27
CA ASN A 396 -51.35 -18.47 -1.70
C ASN A 396 -51.91 -19.57 -2.63
N LEU A 397 -52.01 -20.82 -2.16
CA LEU A 397 -52.42 -21.97 -3.00
C LEU A 397 -53.87 -22.42 -2.76
N GLY A 398 -54.46 -22.07 -1.61
CA GLY A 398 -55.83 -22.48 -1.25
C GLY A 398 -56.03 -23.99 -1.33
N GLU A 399 -57.12 -24.43 -1.97
CA GLU A 399 -57.50 -25.84 -2.09
C GLU A 399 -56.43 -26.71 -2.77
N LYS A 400 -55.64 -26.14 -3.71
CA LYS A 400 -54.57 -26.86 -4.44
C LYS A 400 -53.50 -27.43 -3.50
N PHE A 401 -53.27 -26.81 -2.34
CA PHE A 401 -52.35 -27.32 -1.33
C PHE A 401 -52.74 -28.73 -0.86
N ASN A 402 -54.03 -28.96 -0.62
CA ASN A 402 -54.56 -30.25 -0.19
C ASN A 402 -54.54 -31.27 -1.33
N GLU A 403 -54.82 -30.84 -2.58
CA GLU A 403 -54.73 -31.68 -3.77
C GLU A 403 -53.31 -32.23 -3.97
N VAL A 404 -52.28 -31.39 -3.82
CA VAL A 404 -50.87 -31.80 -3.90
C VAL A 404 -50.51 -32.83 -2.82
N GLN A 405 -50.97 -32.64 -1.58
CA GLN A 405 -50.73 -33.61 -0.50
C GLN A 405 -51.38 -34.96 -0.77
N GLU A 406 -52.61 -34.98 -1.26
CA GLU A 406 -53.30 -36.20 -1.68
C GLU A 406 -52.63 -36.87 -2.90
N VAL A 407 -52.06 -36.09 -3.83
CA VAL A 407 -51.22 -36.61 -4.93
C VAL A 407 -49.97 -37.31 -4.40
N PHE A 408 -49.23 -36.73 -3.44
CA PHE A 408 -48.07 -37.39 -2.81
C PHE A 408 -48.44 -38.67 -2.05
N LYS A 409 -49.60 -38.67 -1.39
CA LYS A 409 -50.15 -39.84 -0.67
C LYS A 409 -50.55 -40.97 -1.63
N ALA A 410 -51.18 -40.64 -2.76
CA ALA A 410 -51.48 -41.61 -3.81
C ALA A 410 -50.21 -42.11 -4.55
N LEU A 411 -49.23 -41.23 -4.77
CA LEU A 411 -47.93 -41.58 -5.38
C LEU A 411 -47.13 -42.54 -4.49
N SER A 412 -47.13 -42.35 -3.16
CA SER A 412 -46.48 -43.29 -2.23
C SER A 412 -47.19 -44.65 -2.20
N ALA A 413 -48.51 -44.68 -2.09
CA ALA A 413 -49.32 -45.89 -2.17
C ALA A 413 -49.21 -46.64 -3.52
N LYS A 414 -48.78 -45.95 -4.60
CA LYS A 414 -48.40 -46.56 -5.89
C LYS A 414 -46.97 -47.10 -5.89
N ALA A 415 -45.99 -46.35 -5.37
CA ALA A 415 -44.60 -46.79 -5.29
C ALA A 415 -44.41 -48.06 -4.43
N ASP A 416 -45.26 -48.27 -3.42
CA ASP A 416 -45.26 -49.47 -2.56
C ASP A 416 -45.82 -50.74 -3.25
N GLN A 417 -46.40 -50.62 -4.46
CA GLN A 417 -46.96 -51.76 -5.20
C GLN A 417 -45.86 -52.57 -5.89
N PRO A 418 -45.76 -53.91 -5.68
CA PRO A 418 -44.68 -54.72 -6.26
C PRO A 418 -44.54 -54.64 -7.78
N SER A 419 -45.66 -54.43 -8.49
CA SER A 419 -45.72 -54.23 -9.95
C SER A 419 -45.04 -52.94 -10.41
N MET A 420 -45.18 -51.85 -9.64
CA MET A 420 -44.61 -50.54 -9.99
C MET A 420 -43.10 -50.48 -9.83
N GLY A 421 -42.48 -51.45 -9.15
CA GLY A 421 -41.03 -51.50 -8.90
C GLY A 421 -40.12 -51.59 -10.14
N ARG A 422 -40.66 -51.65 -11.36
CA ARG A 422 -39.95 -51.50 -12.64
C ARG A 422 -40.18 -50.15 -13.35
N THR A 423 -41.08 -49.30 -12.87
CA THR A 423 -41.49 -48.03 -13.50
C THR A 423 -41.37 -46.82 -12.59
N LEU A 424 -41.73 -46.95 -11.31
CA LEU A 424 -41.72 -45.88 -10.30
C LEU A 424 -41.08 -46.42 -9.00
N ARG A 425 -40.23 -45.62 -8.35
CA ARG A 425 -39.74 -45.91 -7.00
C ARG A 425 -39.67 -44.68 -6.12
N LYS A 426 -39.97 -44.92 -4.83
CA LYS A 426 -39.63 -44.07 -3.70
C LYS A 426 -38.34 -44.62 -3.08
N LEU A 427 -37.31 -43.81 -2.95
CA LEU A 427 -36.02 -44.16 -2.37
C LEU A 427 -35.96 -43.72 -0.90
N GLU A 428 -35.26 -44.51 -0.08
CA GLU A 428 -35.06 -44.24 1.35
C GLU A 428 -33.81 -43.37 1.50
N LEU A 429 -33.98 -42.07 1.72
CA LEU A 429 -32.88 -41.12 1.93
C LEU A 429 -32.37 -41.06 3.38
N THR A 430 -32.88 -41.97 4.22
CA THR A 430 -32.60 -42.09 5.65
C THR A 430 -32.34 -43.54 6.05
N ARG A 431 -31.66 -43.73 7.18
CA ARG A 431 -31.22 -45.04 7.68
C ARG A 431 -31.37 -45.09 9.20
N TRP A 432 -31.96 -46.17 9.70
CA TRP A 432 -32.01 -46.45 11.14
C TRP A 432 -30.64 -46.92 11.63
N VAL A 433 -29.98 -46.08 12.42
CA VAL A 433 -28.68 -46.35 13.05
C VAL A 433 -28.89 -46.49 14.56
N THR A 434 -28.20 -47.45 15.18
CA THR A 434 -28.20 -47.57 16.65
C THR A 434 -27.50 -46.36 17.25
N LYS A 435 -28.19 -45.67 18.17
CA LYS A 435 -27.65 -44.54 18.93
C LYS A 435 -26.50 -45.04 19.82
N THR A 436 -25.36 -44.34 19.81
CA THR A 436 -24.22 -44.62 20.68
C THR A 436 -23.90 -43.40 21.53
N ASP A 437 -23.36 -43.64 22.72
CA ASP A 437 -22.79 -42.59 23.56
C ASP A 437 -21.44 -42.07 23.03
N LYS A 438 -20.78 -41.21 23.82
CA LYS A 438 -19.50 -40.59 23.47
C LYS A 438 -18.32 -41.58 23.43
N ASP A 439 -18.46 -42.72 24.11
CA ASP A 439 -17.45 -43.78 24.18
C ASP A 439 -17.73 -44.91 23.17
N GLY A 440 -18.77 -44.76 22.35
CA GLY A 440 -19.15 -45.68 21.27
C GLY A 440 -20.03 -46.84 21.73
N VAL A 441 -20.52 -46.84 22.97
CA VAL A 441 -21.40 -47.89 23.50
C VAL A 441 -22.83 -47.64 23.05
N ALA A 442 -23.51 -48.69 22.56
CA ALA A 442 -24.88 -48.60 22.10
C ALA A 442 -25.86 -48.30 23.26
N GLU A 443 -26.53 -47.15 23.17
CA GLU A 443 -27.49 -46.65 24.16
C GLU A 443 -28.75 -47.52 24.17
N ARG A 444 -29.25 -47.88 25.37
CA ARG A 444 -30.37 -48.82 25.55
C ARG A 444 -31.49 -48.22 26.39
N ASP A 445 -32.72 -48.64 26.11
CA ASP A 445 -33.86 -48.38 26.96
C ASP A 445 -33.86 -49.30 28.21
N ASP A 446 -34.79 -49.04 29.13
CA ASP A 446 -34.96 -49.84 30.37
C ASP A 446 -35.30 -51.31 30.10
N ASN A 447 -35.71 -51.66 28.88
CA ASN A 447 -35.98 -53.03 28.42
C ASN A 447 -34.75 -53.68 27.75
N GLY A 448 -33.61 -53.00 27.71
CA GLY A 448 -32.37 -53.47 27.10
C GLY A 448 -32.33 -53.42 25.56
N GLN A 449 -33.33 -52.83 24.91
CA GLN A 449 -33.34 -52.61 23.46
C GLN A 449 -32.51 -51.39 23.10
N THR A 450 -31.75 -51.45 22.01
CA THR A 450 -30.94 -50.31 21.56
C THR A 450 -31.80 -49.24 20.90
N PHE A 451 -31.65 -48.00 21.35
CA PHE A 451 -32.26 -46.83 20.71
C PHE A 451 -31.77 -46.73 19.26
N LYS A 452 -32.69 -46.41 18.35
CA LYS A 452 -32.39 -46.23 16.92
C LYS A 452 -32.84 -44.86 16.48
N VAL A 453 -31.89 -44.10 15.96
CA VAL A 453 -32.10 -42.77 15.41
C VAL A 453 -32.13 -42.90 13.89
N GLU A 454 -33.03 -42.15 13.26
CA GLU A 454 -33.07 -42.02 11.82
C GLU A 454 -32.03 -40.98 11.38
N VAL A 455 -31.01 -41.43 10.65
CA VAL A 455 -29.87 -40.61 10.18
C VAL A 455 -29.94 -40.50 8.66
N PRO A 456 -29.65 -39.34 8.04
CA PRO A 456 -29.55 -39.23 6.58
C PRO A 456 -28.55 -40.24 5.97
N VAL A 457 -28.78 -40.63 4.72
CA VAL A 457 -27.83 -41.48 3.98
C VAL A 457 -26.47 -40.78 3.87
N GLU A 458 -25.40 -41.50 4.20
CA GLU A 458 -24.03 -41.01 4.09
C GLU A 458 -23.64 -40.81 2.62
N VAL A 459 -23.40 -39.55 2.25
CA VAL A 459 -22.88 -39.18 0.92
C VAL A 459 -21.39 -38.90 1.04
N SER A 460 -20.59 -39.72 0.36
CA SER A 460 -19.13 -39.63 0.34
C SER A 460 -18.63 -39.21 -1.03
N PHE A 461 -17.52 -38.49 -1.10
CA PHE A 461 -16.81 -38.23 -2.35
C PHE A 461 -15.45 -38.91 -2.36
N LYS A 462 -14.95 -39.22 -3.55
CA LYS A 462 -13.60 -39.72 -3.79
C LYS A 462 -13.00 -39.00 -5.00
N TYR A 463 -11.70 -38.77 -4.94
CA TYR A 463 -10.94 -38.26 -6.08
C TYR A 463 -9.67 -39.06 -6.31
N ALA A 464 -9.25 -39.13 -7.57
CA ALA A 464 -8.02 -39.77 -8.01
C ALA A 464 -7.35 -38.96 -9.11
N GLY A 465 -6.08 -38.60 -8.89
CA GLY A 465 -5.16 -38.15 -9.92
C GLY A 465 -4.11 -39.23 -10.23
N ALA A 466 -3.05 -38.83 -10.93
CA ALA A 466 -1.96 -39.72 -11.32
C ALA A 466 -1.10 -40.22 -10.14
N LYS A 467 -1.04 -39.45 -9.03
CA LYS A 467 -0.21 -39.73 -7.85
C LYS A 467 -0.98 -39.62 -6.53
N PHE A 468 -1.99 -38.75 -6.47
CA PHE A 468 -2.77 -38.49 -5.27
C PHE A 468 -4.17 -39.11 -5.36
N ARG A 469 -4.63 -39.71 -4.27
CA ARG A 469 -6.00 -40.22 -4.11
C ARG A 469 -6.52 -39.80 -2.75
N GLY A 470 -7.80 -39.42 -2.70
CA GLY A 470 -8.43 -38.91 -1.49
C GLY A 470 -9.94 -39.06 -1.53
N GLY A 471 -10.58 -38.53 -0.49
CA GLY A 471 -12.02 -38.57 -0.34
C GLY A 471 -12.44 -38.04 1.02
N GLY A 472 -13.74 -37.83 1.18
CA GLY A 472 -14.34 -37.31 2.41
C GLY A 472 -15.85 -37.53 2.40
N THR A 473 -16.51 -37.14 3.49
CA THR A 473 -17.98 -37.12 3.58
C THR A 473 -18.49 -35.71 3.33
N LEU A 474 -19.64 -35.59 2.66
CA LEU A 474 -20.35 -34.32 2.50
C LEU A 474 -21.29 -34.15 3.70
N THR A 475 -21.40 -32.94 4.24
CA THR A 475 -22.34 -32.67 5.33
C THR A 475 -23.77 -32.57 4.78
N PRO A 476 -24.76 -33.20 5.42
CA PRO A 476 -26.16 -33.02 5.05
C PRO A 476 -26.59 -31.58 5.35
N LYS A 477 -27.11 -30.89 4.35
CA LYS A 477 -27.91 -29.67 4.50
C LYS A 477 -29.39 -30.06 4.62
N GLN A 478 -30.23 -29.06 4.82
CA GLN A 478 -31.67 -29.21 4.67
C GLN A 478 -32.02 -29.69 3.24
N ASN A 479 -33.21 -30.30 3.08
CA ASN A 479 -33.80 -30.59 1.77
C ASN A 479 -33.05 -31.60 0.88
N SER A 480 -32.44 -32.63 1.48
CA SER A 480 -31.74 -33.72 0.76
C SER A 480 -30.57 -33.27 -0.12
N GLU A 481 -30.05 -32.08 0.13
CA GLU A 481 -28.80 -31.58 -0.44
C GLU A 481 -27.65 -31.82 0.54
N PHE A 482 -26.50 -32.19 0.00
CA PHE A 482 -25.27 -32.48 0.73
C PHE A 482 -24.18 -31.59 0.17
N SER A 483 -23.37 -30.97 1.03
CA SER A 483 -22.29 -30.09 0.57
C SER A 483 -20.99 -30.31 1.33
N GLY A 484 -19.88 -29.98 0.67
CA GLY A 484 -18.56 -30.04 1.27
C GLY A 484 -17.51 -29.48 0.33
N GLU A 485 -16.32 -29.28 0.86
CA GLU A 485 -15.20 -28.75 0.10
C GLU A 485 -14.21 -29.86 -0.25
N VAL A 486 -13.94 -30.03 -1.54
CA VAL A 486 -12.95 -30.97 -2.06
C VAL A 486 -11.58 -30.33 -1.91
N GLY A 487 -11.02 -30.39 -0.70
CA GLY A 487 -9.75 -29.78 -0.35
C GLY A 487 -8.51 -30.62 -0.69
N GLY A 488 -7.38 -29.93 -0.81
CA GLY A 488 -6.04 -30.54 -0.86
C GLY A 488 -5.58 -31.01 -2.23
N LEU A 489 -6.21 -30.53 -3.31
CA LEU A 489 -5.87 -30.90 -4.68
C LEU A 489 -4.49 -30.34 -5.09
N LYS A 490 -3.63 -31.21 -5.64
CA LYS A 490 -2.24 -30.87 -6.03
C LYS A 490 -1.92 -31.11 -7.51
N GLU A 491 -2.82 -31.76 -8.22
CA GLU A 491 -2.78 -32.12 -9.63
C GLU A 491 -4.23 -32.18 -10.15
N ASP A 492 -4.40 -32.35 -11.46
CA ASP A 492 -5.72 -32.67 -12.03
C ASP A 492 -6.25 -33.99 -11.44
N VAL A 493 -7.53 -34.02 -11.08
CA VAL A 493 -8.17 -35.22 -10.52
C VAL A 493 -9.50 -35.53 -11.20
N GLU A 494 -9.79 -36.82 -11.31
CA GLU A 494 -11.14 -37.34 -11.55
C GLU A 494 -11.86 -37.48 -10.21
N PHE A 495 -13.13 -37.10 -10.18
CA PHE A 495 -13.95 -36.93 -8.98
C PHE A 495 -15.30 -37.65 -9.13
N VAL A 496 -15.69 -38.40 -8.10
CA VAL A 496 -16.93 -39.19 -8.03
C VAL A 496 -17.57 -39.05 -6.66
N VAL A 497 -18.90 -38.94 -6.62
CA VAL A 497 -19.69 -39.00 -5.39
C VAL A 497 -20.43 -40.33 -5.31
N LYS A 498 -20.45 -40.94 -4.12
CA LYS A 498 -21.07 -42.24 -3.82
C LYS A 498 -21.95 -42.16 -2.57
N ALA A 499 -23.15 -42.76 -2.66
CA ALA A 499 -24.05 -43.04 -1.54
C ALA A 499 -24.61 -44.47 -1.66
N ASP A 500 -24.53 -45.26 -0.59
CA ASP A 500 -24.88 -46.70 -0.54
C ASP A 500 -24.33 -47.50 -1.77
N ASP A 501 -25.17 -47.78 -2.78
CA ASP A 501 -24.85 -48.50 -4.02
C ASP A 501 -25.02 -47.67 -5.30
N PHE A 502 -25.11 -46.34 -5.20
CA PHE A 502 -25.06 -45.41 -6.32
C PHE A 502 -23.73 -44.63 -6.33
N ALA A 503 -23.13 -44.49 -7.52
CA ALA A 503 -22.04 -43.57 -7.79
C ALA A 503 -22.39 -42.67 -8.99
N THR A 504 -22.00 -41.40 -8.94
CA THR A 504 -22.12 -40.44 -10.05
C THR A 504 -21.19 -40.79 -11.21
N GLN A 505 -21.35 -40.12 -12.35
CA GLN A 505 -20.31 -40.10 -13.38
C GLN A 505 -19.03 -39.41 -12.86
N GLU A 506 -17.88 -39.85 -13.36
CA GLU A 506 -16.58 -39.19 -13.16
C GLU A 506 -16.59 -37.79 -13.76
N ARG A 507 -16.20 -36.80 -12.96
CA ARG A 507 -16.02 -35.40 -13.36
C ARG A 507 -14.57 -35.01 -13.19
N ARG A 508 -14.00 -34.24 -14.11
CA ARG A 508 -12.60 -33.77 -13.99
C ARG A 508 -12.55 -32.40 -13.34
N ILE A 509 -11.67 -32.27 -12.34
CA ILE A 509 -11.26 -31.00 -11.76
C ILE A 509 -9.85 -30.72 -12.30
N ARG A 510 -9.69 -29.57 -12.97
CA ARG A 510 -8.43 -29.15 -13.59
C ARG A 510 -7.79 -28.03 -12.78
N LEU A 511 -6.54 -28.21 -12.39
CA LEU A 511 -5.83 -27.32 -11.48
C LEU A 511 -4.99 -26.31 -12.26
N ILE A 512 -5.43 -25.05 -12.27
CA ILE A 512 -4.83 -23.98 -13.10
C ILE A 512 -4.04 -23.03 -12.18
N PRO A 513 -2.78 -22.68 -12.52
CA PRO A 513 -2.03 -21.68 -11.75
C PRO A 513 -2.70 -20.30 -11.89
N PRO A 514 -2.72 -19.49 -10.82
CA PRO A 514 -3.22 -18.12 -10.92
C PRO A 514 -2.32 -17.27 -11.83
N PRO A 515 -2.87 -16.27 -12.56
CA PRO A 515 -2.09 -15.44 -13.47
C PRO A 515 -1.02 -14.64 -12.71
N THR A 516 0.19 -14.59 -13.29
CA THR A 516 1.35 -13.91 -12.70
C THR A 516 1.80 -12.70 -13.52
N LEU A 517 2.54 -11.77 -12.87
CA LEU A 517 3.07 -10.57 -13.51
C LEU A 517 4.59 -10.69 -13.68
N LYS A 518 5.11 -10.34 -14.86
CA LYS A 518 6.56 -10.29 -15.16
C LYS A 518 7.21 -9.06 -14.52
N ARG A 519 6.53 -7.91 -14.64
CA ARG A 519 6.90 -6.64 -14.00
C ARG A 519 5.66 -5.81 -13.72
N LEU A 520 5.73 -5.04 -12.64
CA LEU A 520 4.84 -3.90 -12.36
C LEU A 520 5.78 -2.70 -12.31
N TYR A 521 5.49 -1.64 -13.05
CA TYR A 521 6.37 -0.48 -13.15
C TYR A 521 5.55 0.81 -13.21
N ARG A 522 6.19 1.90 -12.81
CA ARG A 522 5.63 3.25 -12.85
C ARG A 522 6.43 4.14 -13.79
N ILE A 523 5.71 4.89 -14.62
CA ILE A 523 6.19 6.11 -15.25
C ILE A 523 5.55 7.25 -14.43
N GLN A 524 6.35 8.23 -14.01
CA GLN A 524 5.86 9.32 -13.16
C GLN A 524 6.35 10.69 -13.63
N GLU A 525 5.49 11.67 -13.45
CA GLU A 525 5.72 13.05 -13.84
C GLU A 525 5.59 13.95 -12.61
N GLU A 526 6.75 14.32 -12.06
CA GLU A 526 6.88 15.09 -10.81
C GLU A 526 6.81 16.60 -11.09
N PRO A 527 6.39 17.44 -10.12
CA PRO A 527 6.41 18.90 -10.29
C PRO A 527 7.79 19.45 -10.67
N ALA A 528 7.83 20.38 -11.64
CA ALA A 528 9.08 20.88 -12.22
C ALA A 528 9.98 21.66 -11.23
N TYR A 529 9.39 22.32 -10.22
CA TYR A 529 10.15 23.09 -9.22
C TYR A 529 11.07 22.23 -8.35
N LEU A 530 10.75 20.94 -8.20
CA LEU A 530 11.58 19.97 -7.46
C LEU A 530 12.90 19.66 -8.19
N HIS A 531 12.99 19.91 -9.50
CA HIS A 531 14.08 19.41 -10.36
C HIS A 531 14.94 20.48 -11.03
N HIS A 532 14.43 21.72 -11.20
CA HIS A 532 15.09 22.77 -11.98
C HIS A 532 15.06 24.13 -11.28
N ALA A 533 16.13 24.90 -11.39
CA ALA A 533 16.07 26.34 -11.12
C ALA A 533 15.20 27.07 -12.16
N PRO A 534 14.59 28.22 -11.80
CA PRO A 534 13.83 29.02 -12.76
C PRO A 534 14.78 29.69 -13.78
N PRO A 535 14.35 29.90 -15.05
CA PRO A 535 15.18 30.55 -16.06
C PRO A 535 15.62 31.95 -15.64
N ALA A 536 16.80 32.39 -16.09
CA ALA A 536 17.45 33.62 -15.62
C ALA A 536 16.54 34.87 -15.61
N ASP A 537 15.62 35.02 -16.56
CA ASP A 537 14.75 36.21 -16.70
C ASP A 537 13.38 36.11 -15.96
N VAL A 538 13.07 35.01 -15.25
CA VAL A 538 11.73 34.80 -14.66
C VAL A 538 11.81 34.13 -13.28
N GLY A 539 10.86 34.42 -12.39
CA GLY A 539 10.72 33.74 -11.10
C GLY A 539 10.14 32.32 -11.20
N PHE A 540 10.03 31.66 -10.04
CA PHE A 540 9.52 30.29 -9.89
C PHE A 540 8.10 30.08 -10.45
N ASP A 541 7.29 31.13 -10.61
CA ASP A 541 5.98 31.09 -11.29
C ASP A 541 6.05 30.45 -12.69
N TYR A 542 7.18 30.54 -13.40
CA TYR A 542 7.36 29.88 -14.69
C TYR A 542 7.29 28.35 -14.61
N LEU A 543 7.58 27.74 -13.46
CA LEU A 543 7.58 26.30 -13.25
C LEU A 543 6.21 25.77 -12.78
N LYS A 544 5.27 26.66 -12.42
CA LYS A 544 3.92 26.30 -11.97
C LYS A 544 3.17 25.49 -13.03
N GLY A 545 2.60 24.36 -12.61
CA GLY A 545 1.87 23.39 -13.43
C GLY A 545 2.75 22.54 -14.37
N LYS A 546 4.06 22.79 -14.44
CA LYS A 546 4.97 22.02 -15.32
C LYS A 546 5.48 20.78 -14.62
N ARG A 547 5.90 19.80 -15.42
CA ARG A 547 6.32 18.47 -14.95
C ARG A 547 7.65 18.05 -15.55
N GLN A 548 8.43 17.35 -14.72
CA GLN A 548 9.60 16.61 -15.13
C GLN A 548 9.22 15.13 -15.28
N VAL A 549 9.43 14.56 -16.47
CA VAL A 549 9.30 13.11 -16.68
C VAL A 549 10.45 12.40 -15.97
N VAL A 550 10.15 11.37 -15.18
CA VAL A 550 11.14 10.52 -14.52
C VAL A 550 11.26 9.19 -15.27
N VAL A 551 12.47 8.63 -15.33
CA VAL A 551 12.75 7.30 -15.92
C VAL A 551 11.88 6.22 -15.27
N GLU A 552 11.48 5.20 -16.03
CA GLU A 552 10.63 4.11 -15.54
C GLU A 552 11.25 3.41 -14.31
N LYS A 553 10.45 3.24 -13.26
CA LYS A 553 10.87 2.57 -12.01
C LYS A 553 10.06 1.31 -11.81
N ASN A 554 10.73 0.16 -11.81
CA ASN A 554 10.11 -1.12 -11.44
C ASN A 554 9.68 -1.10 -9.97
N LEU A 555 8.51 -1.65 -9.69
CA LEU A 555 7.96 -1.82 -8.34
C LEU A 555 8.19 -3.25 -7.86
N SER A 556 8.47 -3.44 -6.58
CA SER A 556 8.72 -4.79 -6.07
C SER A 556 7.47 -5.66 -6.16
N LEU A 557 7.67 -6.87 -6.69
CA LEU A 557 6.68 -7.95 -6.71
C LEU A 557 6.82 -8.90 -5.50
N THR A 558 7.75 -8.64 -4.57
CA THR A 558 7.95 -9.48 -3.37
C THR A 558 6.88 -9.20 -2.32
N GLY A 559 6.09 -10.21 -1.98
CA GLY A 559 5.02 -10.09 -0.97
C GLY A 559 3.68 -9.60 -1.53
N GLU A 560 2.67 -9.50 -0.65
CA GLU A 560 1.27 -9.25 -1.02
C GLU A 560 0.99 -7.80 -1.43
N ARG A 561 1.80 -6.85 -0.94
CA ARG A 561 1.59 -5.40 -1.07
C ARG A 561 2.80 -4.73 -1.74
N SER A 562 2.59 -4.12 -2.90
CA SER A 562 3.59 -3.24 -3.51
C SER A 562 3.44 -1.84 -2.91
N VAL A 563 4.53 -1.28 -2.37
CA VAL A 563 4.55 0.06 -1.75
C VAL A 563 5.55 0.94 -2.49
N PHE A 564 5.19 2.21 -2.75
CA PHE A 564 6.13 3.21 -3.24
C PHE A 564 5.77 4.63 -2.79
N VAL A 565 6.76 5.52 -2.80
CA VAL A 565 6.64 6.94 -2.43
C VAL A 565 6.72 7.83 -3.67
N VAL A 566 5.96 8.93 -3.70
CA VAL A 566 6.07 10.04 -4.67
C VAL A 566 5.95 11.40 -3.97
N PRO A 567 6.48 12.50 -4.53
CA PRO A 567 6.16 13.86 -4.08
C PRO A 567 4.68 14.23 -4.33
N ALA A 568 4.15 15.16 -3.54
CA ALA A 568 2.80 15.69 -3.73
C ALA A 568 2.61 16.36 -5.11
N GLY A 569 1.42 16.16 -5.71
CA GLY A 569 1.08 16.73 -7.02
C GLY A 569 1.64 15.95 -8.23
N THR A 570 2.36 14.86 -7.99
CA THR A 570 2.88 13.94 -9.03
C THR A 570 1.73 13.25 -9.79
N GLN A 571 1.94 13.03 -11.09
CA GLN A 571 1.09 12.13 -11.90
C GLN A 571 1.82 10.79 -12.09
N VAL A 572 1.06 9.68 -12.09
CA VAL A 572 1.64 8.32 -12.19
C VAL A 572 0.82 7.48 -13.16
N LEU A 573 1.51 6.91 -14.14
CA LEU A 573 1.02 5.82 -14.97
C LEU A 573 1.62 4.51 -14.44
N LEU A 574 0.77 3.66 -13.86
CA LEU A 574 1.09 2.28 -13.50
C LEU A 574 0.83 1.36 -14.67
N LEU A 575 1.82 0.51 -14.97
CA LEU A 575 1.78 -0.50 -16.02
C LEU A 575 2.17 -1.85 -15.42
N ALA A 576 1.36 -2.86 -15.70
CA ALA A 576 1.58 -4.23 -15.26
C ALA A 576 1.69 -5.14 -16.49
N ASP A 577 2.82 -5.81 -16.68
CA ASP A 577 3.02 -6.78 -17.75
C ASP A 577 2.78 -8.19 -17.22
N ALA A 578 1.95 -8.97 -17.91
CA ALA A 578 1.69 -10.38 -17.64
C ALA A 578 2.94 -11.24 -17.82
N TYR A 579 2.98 -12.40 -17.15
CA TYR A 579 4.09 -13.33 -17.33
C TYR A 579 4.15 -13.90 -18.75
N THR A 580 5.35 -13.88 -19.31
CA THR A 580 5.70 -14.43 -20.63
C THR A 580 6.93 -15.30 -20.46
N ASP A 581 6.97 -16.42 -21.19
CA ASP A 581 8.06 -17.39 -21.11
C ASP A 581 9.40 -16.82 -21.62
N ASP A 582 10.46 -17.64 -21.60
CA ASP A 582 11.79 -17.25 -22.05
C ASP A 582 11.87 -16.94 -23.56
N LYS A 583 10.84 -17.27 -24.35
CA LYS A 583 10.69 -16.92 -25.77
C LYS A 583 9.86 -15.64 -25.98
N GLY A 584 9.20 -15.14 -24.94
CA GLY A 584 8.26 -14.03 -25.02
C GLY A 584 6.83 -14.42 -25.41
N GLU A 585 6.49 -15.71 -25.41
CA GLU A 585 5.13 -16.19 -25.67
C GLU A 585 4.27 -16.02 -24.40
N LEU A 586 3.02 -15.58 -24.59
CA LEU A 586 2.06 -15.37 -23.52
C LEU A 586 1.20 -16.62 -23.33
N SER A 587 1.26 -17.21 -22.14
CA SER A 587 0.46 -18.37 -21.76
C SER A 587 -1.01 -18.01 -21.61
N ASP A 588 -1.90 -18.90 -22.08
CA ASP A 588 -3.35 -18.86 -21.86
C ASP A 588 -3.72 -18.77 -20.35
N ASN A 589 -2.82 -19.21 -19.46
CA ASN A 589 -2.98 -19.13 -17.99
C ASN A 589 -2.66 -17.74 -17.42
N ASP A 590 -1.74 -16.99 -18.05
CA ASP A 590 -1.24 -15.71 -17.57
C ASP A 590 -1.84 -14.51 -18.32
N ALA A 591 -2.43 -14.76 -19.50
CA ALA A 591 -3.17 -13.77 -20.29
C ALA A 591 -4.34 -13.17 -19.48
N ILE A 592 -4.24 -11.87 -19.21
CA ILE A 592 -5.23 -11.11 -18.43
C ILE A 592 -6.43 -10.78 -19.32
N VAL A 593 -7.62 -11.23 -18.93
CA VAL A 593 -8.88 -10.97 -19.65
C VAL A 593 -9.66 -9.83 -18.99
N SER A 594 -9.58 -9.70 -17.66
CA SER A 594 -10.13 -8.56 -16.93
C SER A 594 -9.22 -8.16 -15.78
N ALA A 595 -9.19 -6.86 -15.48
CA ALA A 595 -8.51 -6.30 -14.31
C ALA A 595 -9.42 -5.24 -13.67
N VAL A 596 -9.52 -5.27 -12.35
CA VAL A 596 -10.48 -4.45 -11.58
C VAL A 596 -9.80 -3.97 -10.30
N ALA A 597 -9.88 -2.66 -10.04
CA ALA A 597 -9.36 -2.05 -8.81
C ALA A 597 -10.50 -1.77 -7.82
N VAL A 598 -10.33 -2.18 -6.56
CA VAL A 598 -11.20 -1.79 -5.44
C VAL A 598 -10.43 -0.76 -4.60
N PRO A 599 -10.82 0.52 -4.60
CA PRO A 599 -10.19 1.54 -3.77
C PRO A 599 -10.49 1.30 -2.29
N VAL A 600 -9.52 1.60 -1.43
CA VAL A 600 -9.60 1.44 0.03
C VAL A 600 -9.38 2.78 0.75
N VAL A 601 -8.39 3.56 0.31
CA VAL A 601 -8.03 4.89 0.86
C VAL A 601 -7.57 5.80 -0.28
N GLY A 602 -7.82 7.11 -0.17
CA GLY A 602 -7.30 8.13 -1.10
C GLY A 602 -8.06 8.24 -2.43
N LYS A 603 -7.98 9.39 -3.10
CA LYS A 603 -8.74 9.68 -4.33
C LYS A 603 -8.32 8.74 -5.47
N PHE A 604 -9.28 7.96 -5.99
CA PHE A 604 -9.02 6.97 -7.03
C PHE A 604 -9.74 7.32 -8.36
N PRO A 605 -9.04 7.32 -9.52
CA PRO A 605 -9.64 7.58 -10.83
C PRO A 605 -10.83 6.66 -11.14
N GLY A 606 -11.97 7.24 -11.51
CA GLY A 606 -13.19 6.49 -11.86
C GLY A 606 -13.98 5.89 -10.69
N ALA A 607 -13.54 6.08 -9.44
CA ALA A 607 -14.34 5.73 -8.27
C ALA A 607 -15.55 6.67 -8.12
N LYS A 608 -16.64 6.16 -7.54
CA LYS A 608 -17.79 7.00 -7.13
C LYS A 608 -17.58 7.51 -5.71
N PHE A 609 -17.86 8.80 -5.53
CA PHE A 609 -17.90 9.46 -4.23
C PHE A 609 -19.35 9.51 -3.75
N GLY A 610 -19.58 9.25 -2.47
CA GLY A 610 -20.88 9.48 -1.83
C GLY A 610 -21.09 10.96 -1.48
N ASP A 611 -22.32 11.30 -1.10
CA ASP A 611 -22.67 12.67 -0.65
C ASP A 611 -21.94 13.09 0.65
N ASP A 612 -21.34 12.14 1.37
CA ASP A 612 -20.47 12.36 2.54
C ASP A 612 -18.99 12.61 2.17
N GLY A 613 -18.66 12.66 0.88
CA GLY A 613 -17.30 12.85 0.36
C GLY A 613 -16.40 11.62 0.44
N LYS A 614 -16.85 10.49 1.00
CA LYS A 614 -16.06 9.24 1.03
C LYS A 614 -16.27 8.45 -0.26
N MET A 615 -15.25 7.68 -0.65
CA MET A 615 -15.37 6.79 -1.81
C MET A 615 -16.13 5.52 -1.44
N THR A 616 -17.06 5.13 -2.30
CA THR A 616 -17.68 3.81 -2.24
C THR A 616 -16.67 2.76 -2.69
N GLN A 617 -16.64 1.59 -2.04
CA GLN A 617 -15.80 0.45 -2.45
C GLN A 617 -16.32 -0.27 -3.72
N THR A 618 -16.94 0.49 -4.64
CA THR A 618 -17.38 -0.01 -5.94
C THR A 618 -16.16 -0.42 -6.78
N PRO A 619 -16.11 -1.66 -7.31
CA PRO A 619 -15.00 -2.08 -8.16
C PRO A 619 -14.94 -1.27 -9.46
N VAL A 620 -13.76 -0.73 -9.79
CA VAL A 620 -13.49 0.09 -10.98
C VAL A 620 -12.75 -0.77 -12.01
N PRO A 621 -13.28 -0.96 -13.23
CA PRO A 621 -12.58 -1.72 -14.28
C PRO A 621 -11.34 -0.95 -14.78
N LEU A 622 -10.22 -1.66 -14.93
CA LEU A 622 -8.98 -1.13 -15.48
C LEU A 622 -8.87 -1.40 -16.99
N GLN A 623 -8.06 -0.61 -17.69
CA GLN A 623 -7.78 -0.83 -19.11
C GLN A 623 -6.77 -1.98 -19.26
N VAL A 624 -7.20 -3.05 -19.94
CA VAL A 624 -6.37 -4.22 -20.27
C VAL A 624 -5.65 -3.98 -21.60
N THR A 625 -4.35 -4.26 -21.64
CA THR A 625 -3.49 -4.06 -22.82
C THR A 625 -3.83 -5.08 -23.92
N GLU A 626 -3.72 -4.67 -25.19
CA GLU A 626 -4.05 -5.51 -26.35
C GLU A 626 -3.42 -6.92 -26.27
N GLY A 627 -4.24 -7.94 -26.54
CA GLY A 627 -3.85 -9.35 -26.44
C GLY A 627 -3.73 -9.89 -25.01
N GLY A 628 -4.20 -9.17 -23.99
CA GLY A 628 -4.17 -9.62 -22.58
C GLY A 628 -2.79 -9.57 -21.94
N LYS A 629 -1.86 -8.81 -22.55
CA LYS A 629 -0.45 -8.70 -22.13
C LYS A 629 -0.23 -7.95 -20.81
N GLY A 630 -1.26 -7.33 -20.25
CA GLY A 630 -1.11 -6.46 -19.10
C GLY A 630 -2.33 -5.61 -18.77
N PHE A 631 -2.18 -4.68 -17.83
CA PHE A 631 -3.16 -3.62 -17.56
C PHE A 631 -2.47 -2.28 -17.25
N SER A 632 -3.23 -1.19 -17.41
CA SER A 632 -2.79 0.18 -17.16
C SER A 632 -3.76 0.96 -16.26
N LEU A 633 -3.20 1.84 -15.43
CA LEU A 633 -3.93 2.73 -14.52
C LEU A 633 -3.20 4.08 -14.43
N MET A 634 -3.91 5.19 -14.64
CA MET A 634 -3.32 6.52 -14.72
C MET A 634 -3.93 7.50 -13.70
N PHE A 635 -3.10 8.00 -12.79
CA PHE A 635 -3.42 9.07 -11.84
C PHE A 635 -3.03 10.42 -12.45
N ARG A 636 -4.00 11.14 -13.01
CA ARG A 636 -3.79 12.46 -13.65
C ARG A 636 -4.91 13.46 -13.42
N ASN A 637 -4.63 14.72 -13.74
CA ASN A 637 -5.63 15.78 -13.77
C ASN A 637 -6.42 15.71 -15.09
N LEU A 638 -7.67 15.23 -15.04
CA LEU A 638 -8.55 15.11 -16.22
C LEU A 638 -9.00 16.47 -16.79
N TRP A 639 -8.77 17.58 -16.08
CA TRP A 639 -9.01 18.93 -16.61
C TRP A 639 -8.12 19.25 -17.83
N ASP A 640 -6.88 18.73 -17.84
CA ASP A 640 -5.88 19.09 -18.85
C ASP A 640 -6.14 18.40 -20.21
N ASP A 641 -6.90 17.29 -20.20
CA ASP A 641 -7.45 16.63 -21.41
C ASP A 641 -8.74 17.28 -21.94
N MET A 642 -9.40 18.15 -21.16
CA MET A 642 -10.66 18.76 -21.58
C MET A 642 -10.43 19.81 -22.66
N GLY A 643 -11.14 19.69 -23.78
CA GLY A 643 -11.12 20.71 -24.83
C GLY A 643 -11.56 22.10 -24.32
N PRO A 644 -11.18 23.20 -25.02
CA PRO A 644 -11.41 24.57 -24.53
C PRO A 644 -12.88 24.87 -24.20
N PHE A 645 -13.82 24.27 -24.94
CA PHE A 645 -15.27 24.43 -24.71
C PHE A 645 -15.73 23.81 -23.38
N SER A 646 -15.23 22.64 -23.00
CA SER A 646 -15.55 22.00 -21.71
C SER A 646 -14.91 22.74 -20.54
N GLN A 647 -13.65 23.20 -20.69
CA GLN A 647 -13.00 24.07 -19.69
C GLN A 647 -13.76 25.39 -19.50
N ALA A 648 -14.26 26.00 -20.59
CA ALA A 648 -15.13 27.18 -20.53
C ALA A 648 -16.46 26.88 -19.82
N ALA A 649 -17.15 25.78 -20.16
CA ALA A 649 -18.42 25.42 -19.54
C ALA A 649 -18.30 25.21 -18.01
N VAL A 650 -17.25 24.51 -17.54
CA VAL A 650 -17.05 24.27 -16.09
C VAL A 650 -16.53 25.52 -15.36
N SER A 651 -15.78 26.40 -16.03
CA SER A 651 -15.40 27.70 -15.44
C SER A 651 -16.55 28.71 -15.39
N VAL A 652 -17.51 28.67 -16.33
CA VAL A 652 -18.79 29.40 -16.22
C VAL A 652 -19.63 28.87 -15.05
N LEU A 653 -19.66 27.55 -14.82
CA LEU A 653 -20.33 26.97 -13.64
C LEU A 653 -19.72 27.47 -12.31
N LYS A 654 -18.40 27.63 -12.21
CA LYS A 654 -17.75 28.27 -11.03
C LYS A 654 -18.25 29.71 -10.82
N GLY A 655 -18.48 30.46 -11.89
CA GLY A 655 -19.02 31.83 -11.82
C GLY A 655 -20.48 31.91 -11.36
N ALA A 656 -21.26 30.84 -11.57
CA ALA A 656 -22.67 30.77 -11.17
C ALA A 656 -22.88 30.13 -9.78
N TYR A 657 -22.03 29.18 -9.39
CA TYR A 657 -22.15 28.42 -8.14
C TYR A 657 -20.76 28.13 -7.53
N PRO A 658 -20.22 29.02 -6.66
CA PRO A 658 -18.88 28.83 -6.09
C PRO A 658 -18.75 27.56 -5.25
N ASP A 659 -19.78 27.18 -4.50
CA ASP A 659 -19.81 25.94 -3.70
C ASP A 659 -19.89 24.64 -4.53
N LYS A 660 -19.97 24.75 -5.87
CA LYS A 660 -20.01 23.64 -6.82
C LYS A 660 -18.86 23.69 -7.83
N ASP A 661 -17.70 24.18 -7.40
CA ASP A 661 -16.48 24.19 -8.21
C ASP A 661 -16.04 22.74 -8.51
N ALA A 662 -16.32 22.24 -9.71
CA ALA A 662 -16.15 20.82 -10.07
C ALA A 662 -14.70 20.41 -10.37
N ARG A 663 -13.71 21.28 -10.09
CA ARG A 663 -12.28 21.02 -10.32
C ARG A 663 -11.71 19.92 -9.40
N PRO A 664 -12.01 19.88 -8.07
CA PRO A 664 -11.44 18.90 -7.16
C PRO A 664 -11.91 17.45 -7.36
N SER A 665 -12.86 17.20 -8.26
CA SER A 665 -13.36 15.87 -8.65
C SER A 665 -12.87 15.40 -10.02
N VAL A 666 -12.11 16.22 -10.77
CA VAL A 666 -11.34 15.79 -11.96
C VAL A 666 -9.82 15.83 -11.75
N ASP A 667 -9.35 16.49 -10.69
CA ASP A 667 -7.94 16.41 -10.28
C ASP A 667 -7.66 15.15 -9.45
N PHE A 668 -7.15 14.10 -10.12
CA PHE A 668 -6.66 12.86 -9.48
C PHE A 668 -5.12 12.84 -9.40
N ARG A 669 -4.46 14.00 -9.32
CA ARG A 669 -3.04 14.07 -8.92
C ARG A 669 -2.87 13.58 -7.49
N LEU A 670 -1.72 12.98 -7.22
CA LEU A 670 -1.43 12.37 -5.92
C LEU A 670 -1.06 13.46 -4.90
N LYS A 671 -2.07 14.05 -4.25
CA LYS A 671 -1.92 14.92 -3.07
C LYS A 671 -1.99 14.12 -1.76
N ASP A 672 -2.86 13.11 -1.71
CA ASP A 672 -3.08 12.24 -0.55
C ASP A 672 -2.58 10.81 -0.82
N PRO A 673 -2.17 10.03 0.20
CA PRO A 673 -1.81 8.63 0.01
C PRO A 673 -3.02 7.80 -0.46
N VAL A 674 -2.78 6.87 -1.39
CA VAL A 674 -3.83 6.04 -2.01
C VAL A 674 -3.53 4.55 -1.80
N GLU A 675 -4.49 3.80 -1.26
CA GLU A 675 -4.46 2.34 -1.21
C GLU A 675 -5.62 1.75 -2.02
N PHE A 676 -5.32 0.77 -2.86
CA PHE A 676 -6.30 0.02 -3.64
C PHE A 676 -5.84 -1.42 -3.85
N LYS A 677 -6.80 -2.34 -4.01
CA LYS A 677 -6.55 -3.74 -4.33
C LYS A 677 -6.88 -3.98 -5.80
N VAL A 678 -5.92 -4.46 -6.59
CA VAL A 678 -6.17 -4.88 -7.98
C VAL A 678 -6.39 -6.38 -8.00
N THR A 679 -7.55 -6.80 -8.50
CA THR A 679 -7.89 -8.19 -8.83
C THR A 679 -7.88 -8.34 -10.34
N PHE A 680 -7.05 -9.25 -10.86
CA PHE A 680 -6.91 -9.50 -12.30
C PHE A 680 -7.10 -10.99 -12.60
N THR A 681 -7.80 -11.29 -13.69
CA THR A 681 -8.40 -12.59 -13.96
C THR A 681 -8.00 -13.11 -15.34
N ASN A 682 -7.65 -14.39 -15.42
CA ASN A 682 -7.26 -15.03 -16.67
C ASN A 682 -8.45 -15.60 -17.46
N LYS A 683 -8.14 -16.17 -18.63
CA LYS A 683 -9.07 -16.84 -19.55
C LYS A 683 -9.91 -17.97 -18.91
N TYR A 684 -9.45 -18.55 -17.80
CA TYR A 684 -10.10 -19.65 -17.09
C TYR A 684 -10.83 -19.20 -15.82
N ASN A 685 -11.12 -17.89 -15.70
CA ASN A 685 -11.78 -17.27 -14.55
C ASN A 685 -11.02 -17.44 -13.21
N VAL A 686 -9.71 -17.70 -13.26
CA VAL A 686 -8.84 -17.71 -12.08
C VAL A 686 -8.28 -16.30 -11.87
N SER A 687 -8.45 -15.77 -10.66
CA SER A 687 -8.06 -14.39 -10.32
C SER A 687 -6.94 -14.32 -9.27
N THR A 688 -6.05 -13.34 -9.47
CA THR A 688 -4.97 -12.95 -8.56
C THR A 688 -5.32 -11.58 -7.98
N THR A 689 -5.09 -11.36 -6.69
CA THR A 689 -5.31 -10.05 -6.03
C THR A 689 -4.04 -9.53 -5.38
N ARG A 690 -3.72 -8.25 -5.58
CA ARG A 690 -2.57 -7.55 -4.97
C ARG A 690 -3.02 -6.19 -4.39
N SER A 691 -2.52 -5.83 -3.20
CA SER A 691 -2.64 -4.45 -2.69
C SER A 691 -1.52 -3.57 -3.25
N ILE A 692 -1.85 -2.33 -3.60
CA ILE A 692 -0.91 -1.29 -3.98
C ILE A 692 -1.11 -0.10 -3.03
N LEU A 693 -0.01 0.37 -2.42
CA LEU A 693 0.02 1.60 -1.64
C LEU A 693 0.93 2.63 -2.32
N ILE A 694 0.34 3.78 -2.60
CA ILE A 694 1.04 5.00 -3.00
C ILE A 694 1.13 5.88 -1.75
N GLN A 695 2.34 6.06 -1.22
CA GLN A 695 2.63 7.07 -0.20
C GLN A 695 2.97 8.39 -0.88
N VAL A 696 2.45 9.49 -0.35
CA VAL A 696 2.72 10.84 -0.85
C VAL A 696 3.52 11.62 0.19
N THR A 697 4.71 12.07 -0.19
CA THR A 697 5.50 13.03 0.60
C THR A 697 4.94 14.43 0.37
N GLN A 698 4.48 15.06 1.46
CA GLN A 698 4.11 16.47 1.46
C GLN A 698 5.37 17.30 1.71
N ASP A 699 5.71 18.13 0.74
CA ASP A 699 6.62 19.29 0.84
C ASP A 699 6.30 20.10 2.11
N GLN A 700 7.33 20.50 2.86
CA GLN A 700 7.21 21.15 4.16
C GLN A 700 7.58 22.65 4.10
N PRO A 701 6.91 23.53 4.87
CA PRO A 701 7.29 24.93 4.93
C PRO A 701 8.68 25.11 5.58
N PRO A 702 9.46 26.14 5.19
CA PRO A 702 10.85 26.30 5.61
C PRO A 702 10.97 26.51 7.12
N VAL A 703 12.04 25.97 7.71
CA VAL A 703 12.41 26.16 9.12
C VAL A 703 13.36 27.35 9.24
N VAL A 704 13.05 28.27 10.17
CA VAL A 704 13.83 29.48 10.46
C VAL A 704 14.20 29.50 11.94
N GLU A 705 15.46 29.19 12.26
CA GLU A 705 16.02 29.29 13.61
C GLU A 705 17.13 30.34 13.63
N ALA A 706 16.95 31.39 14.44
CA ALA A 706 17.92 32.48 14.52
C ALA A 706 17.91 33.16 15.90
N GLY A 707 19.10 33.50 16.39
CA GLY A 707 19.29 34.31 17.60
C GLY A 707 20.47 35.26 17.44
N VAL A 708 20.50 36.34 18.23
CA VAL A 708 21.59 37.32 18.24
C VAL A 708 22.71 36.85 19.16
N ASP A 709 23.96 36.96 18.70
CA ASP A 709 25.17 36.73 19.51
C ASP A 709 25.69 38.05 20.12
N VAL A 710 26.53 37.95 21.16
CA VAL A 710 27.29 39.02 21.83
C VAL A 710 26.46 40.09 22.59
N ILE A 711 25.42 40.65 21.98
CA ILE A 711 24.75 41.89 22.40
C ILE A 711 23.95 41.71 23.71
N ARG A 712 24.02 42.69 24.63
CA ARG A 712 23.26 42.66 25.89
C ARG A 712 21.75 42.74 25.66
N LYS A 713 21.02 41.94 26.43
CA LYS A 713 19.55 41.94 26.50
C LYS A 713 19.10 42.60 27.80
N SER A 714 18.38 43.71 27.71
CA SER A 714 17.76 44.39 28.85
C SER A 714 16.26 44.10 28.85
N GLY A 715 15.77 43.41 29.89
CA GLY A 715 14.42 42.87 29.91
C GLY A 715 14.19 41.87 28.76
N ASN A 716 13.35 42.24 27.79
CA ASN A 716 13.12 41.44 26.58
C ASN A 716 13.47 42.16 25.27
N VAL A 717 14.51 43.03 25.30
CA VAL A 717 14.97 43.80 24.14
C VAL A 717 16.50 43.88 24.16
N TYR A 718 17.15 43.76 23.00
CA TYR A 718 18.60 43.94 22.87
C TYR A 718 18.94 45.44 22.67
N LEU A 719 20.02 45.92 23.28
CA LEU A 719 20.46 47.32 23.17
C LEU A 719 21.50 47.47 22.05
N VAL A 720 21.24 48.34 21.08
CA VAL A 720 22.12 48.56 19.92
C VAL A 720 22.30 50.05 19.58
N THR A 721 23.38 50.43 18.91
CA THR A 721 23.55 51.80 18.35
C THR A 721 22.91 51.93 16.95
N PRO A 722 22.65 53.16 16.46
CA PRO A 722 22.24 53.43 15.07
C PRO A 722 23.14 52.86 13.98
N VAL A 723 24.38 52.53 14.34
CA VAL A 723 25.44 52.07 13.44
C VAL A 723 25.91 50.65 13.79
N ALA A 724 25.12 49.88 14.54
CA ALA A 724 25.53 48.54 14.96
C ALA A 724 25.54 47.52 13.81
N ARG A 725 26.42 46.53 13.96
CA ARG A 725 26.61 45.34 13.12
C ARG A 725 26.17 44.11 13.90
N ILE A 726 24.90 43.75 13.82
CA ILE A 726 24.30 42.70 14.66
C ILE A 726 24.66 41.31 14.11
N PRO A 727 25.46 40.50 14.85
CA PRO A 727 25.79 39.13 14.44
C PRO A 727 24.70 38.16 14.90
N PHE A 728 24.57 37.04 14.19
CA PHE A 728 23.72 35.93 14.59
C PHE A 728 24.54 34.82 15.24
N ASN A 729 23.93 34.03 16.12
CA ASN A 729 24.54 32.84 16.71
C ASN A 729 24.99 31.87 15.59
N PRO A 730 26.12 31.18 15.73
CA PRO A 730 26.61 30.25 14.70
C PRO A 730 25.66 29.07 14.45
N ASP A 731 24.78 28.75 15.39
CA ASP A 731 23.74 27.74 15.25
C ASP A 731 22.47 28.27 14.52
N SER A 732 22.46 29.53 14.08
CA SER A 732 21.34 30.11 13.32
C SER A 732 21.35 29.60 11.89
N PHE A 733 20.27 28.95 11.47
CA PHE A 733 20.10 28.42 10.13
C PHE A 733 18.68 28.60 9.59
N ILE A 734 18.60 28.59 8.27
CA ILE A 734 17.36 28.57 7.51
C ILE A 734 17.44 27.34 6.62
N LYS A 735 16.46 26.45 6.71
CA LYS A 735 16.48 25.16 6.01
C LYS A 735 15.11 24.84 5.43
N ASP A 736 15.12 24.35 4.20
CA ASP A 736 13.96 23.81 3.48
C ASP A 736 14.14 22.31 3.18
N ASP A 737 13.17 21.65 2.55
CA ASP A 737 13.33 20.28 2.03
C ASP A 737 13.55 20.22 0.52
N HIS A 738 12.99 21.17 -0.24
CA HIS A 738 13.07 21.21 -1.71
C HIS A 738 13.69 22.50 -2.28
N GLY A 739 13.73 23.59 -1.52
CA GLY A 739 14.59 24.75 -1.76
C GLY A 739 13.95 26.11 -1.47
N LEU A 740 14.75 27.06 -1.02
CA LEU A 740 14.32 28.42 -0.74
C LEU A 740 14.26 29.26 -2.04
N SER A 741 13.13 29.93 -2.29
CA SER A 741 13.01 30.89 -3.41
C SER A 741 13.38 32.32 -3.04
N LYS A 742 13.19 32.69 -1.76
CA LYS A 742 13.48 34.02 -1.24
C LYS A 742 13.79 33.97 0.25
N VAL A 743 14.81 34.69 0.68
CA VAL A 743 15.10 34.95 2.09
C VAL A 743 15.34 36.45 2.31
N GLU A 744 14.67 37.02 3.31
CA GLU A 744 14.78 38.43 3.66
C GLU A 744 14.66 38.67 5.17
N PHE A 745 15.41 39.64 5.67
CA PHE A 745 15.14 40.30 6.94
C PHE A 745 13.93 41.22 6.74
N GLN A 746 12.84 40.98 7.47
CA GLN A 746 11.68 41.89 7.51
C GLN A 746 11.60 42.52 8.89
N PHE A 747 11.56 43.85 8.97
CA PHE A 747 11.61 44.54 10.25
C PHE A 747 10.67 45.75 10.27
N ASN A 748 10.06 45.95 11.43
CA ASN A 748 9.11 47.04 11.67
C ASN A 748 9.70 47.95 12.76
N TYR A 749 9.91 49.23 12.47
CA TYR A 749 10.52 50.18 13.39
C TYR A 749 9.64 51.41 13.66
N TYR A 750 9.76 51.96 14.86
CA TYR A 750 9.07 53.18 15.32
C TYR A 750 9.88 53.88 16.42
N ALA A 751 9.63 55.17 16.66
CA ALA A 751 10.33 55.93 17.68
C ALA A 751 9.74 55.65 19.09
N GLU A 752 10.60 55.38 20.07
CA GLU A 752 10.23 55.08 21.47
C GLU A 752 10.60 56.26 22.39
N ASP A 753 10.27 57.48 21.96
CA ASP A 753 10.50 58.73 22.71
C ASP A 753 9.60 58.80 23.96
N SER A 754 10.20 58.90 25.15
CA SER A 754 9.50 59.21 26.40
C SER A 754 8.81 60.57 26.36
N ASP A 755 7.66 60.73 27.04
CA ASP A 755 6.98 62.03 27.18
C ASP A 755 7.87 63.12 27.80
N VAL A 756 8.87 62.74 28.62
CA VAL A 756 9.88 63.68 29.15
C VAL A 756 10.81 64.17 28.03
N VAL A 757 11.21 63.29 27.12
CA VAL A 757 12.03 63.62 25.94
C VAL A 757 11.21 64.44 24.95
N ARG A 758 9.93 64.12 24.73
CA ARG A 758 8.97 64.95 23.98
C ARG A 758 8.82 66.35 24.62
N GLY A 759 8.77 66.44 25.95
CA GLY A 759 8.73 67.69 26.71
C GLY A 759 10.02 68.53 26.62
N VAL A 760 11.16 67.91 26.31
CA VAL A 760 12.43 68.60 26.01
C VAL A 760 12.52 68.98 24.53
N ARG A 761 12.16 68.07 23.60
CA ARG A 761 12.09 68.34 22.16
C ARG A 761 11.13 69.47 21.82
N THR A 762 9.94 69.53 22.44
CA THR A 762 9.01 70.65 22.27
C THR A 762 9.61 71.98 22.73
N LYS A 763 10.37 72.02 23.84
CA LYS A 763 11.09 73.24 24.27
C LYS A 763 12.16 73.69 23.27
N TYR A 764 12.91 72.77 22.67
CA TYR A 764 13.90 73.12 21.64
C TYR A 764 13.27 73.48 20.29
N ALA A 765 12.21 72.79 19.86
CA ALA A 765 11.46 73.14 18.64
C ALA A 765 10.68 74.47 18.77
N LEU A 766 10.27 74.85 19.98
CA LEU A 766 9.79 76.20 20.28
C LEU A 766 10.91 77.26 20.20
N ARG A 767 12.17 76.88 20.49
CA ARG A 767 13.33 77.79 20.39
C ARG A 767 13.72 78.07 18.93
N SER A 768 13.64 77.11 18.01
CA SER A 768 13.90 77.37 16.59
C SER A 768 12.85 78.29 15.92
N LEU A 769 11.60 78.26 16.40
CA LEU A 769 10.55 79.22 16.02
C LEU A 769 10.78 80.63 16.58
N LEU A 770 11.65 80.80 17.58
CA LEU A 770 12.03 82.09 18.18
C LEU A 770 13.31 82.69 17.59
N ASP A 771 14.20 81.88 17.00
CA ASP A 771 15.51 82.32 16.47
C ASP A 771 15.54 82.49 14.93
N ALA A 772 14.38 82.45 14.26
CA ALA A 772 14.27 82.63 12.82
C ALA A 772 14.73 84.05 12.38
N PRO A 773 15.81 84.20 11.57
CA PRO A 773 16.40 85.50 11.29
C PRO A 773 15.55 86.32 10.30
N GLY A 774 14.70 87.19 10.84
CA GLY A 774 13.91 88.15 10.04
C GLY A 774 12.70 88.76 10.74
N ALA A 775 12.18 88.15 11.81
CA ALA A 775 10.96 88.59 12.49
C ALA A 775 11.22 89.13 13.90
N GLY A 776 11.37 90.45 14.03
CA GLY A 776 11.37 91.11 15.35
C GLY A 776 10.03 90.96 16.09
N PRO A 777 10.00 91.09 17.43
CA PRO A 777 8.87 90.69 18.30
C PRO A 777 7.64 91.63 18.27
N ARG A 778 7.27 92.15 17.09
CA ARG A 778 6.14 93.06 16.88
C ARG A 778 5.22 92.70 15.70
N PHE A 779 5.51 91.64 14.93
CA PHE A 779 4.80 91.37 13.66
C PHE A 779 4.20 89.96 13.48
N LEU A 780 4.09 89.14 14.53
CA LEU A 780 3.32 87.89 14.49
C LEU A 780 1.90 88.11 15.10
N PRO A 781 0.81 88.04 14.31
CA PRO A 781 -0.54 88.13 14.84
C PRO A 781 -0.91 86.83 15.58
N ALA A 782 -1.48 86.98 16.78
CA ALA A 782 -1.76 85.88 17.72
C ALA A 782 -2.69 84.76 17.18
N LEU A 783 -3.37 84.99 16.06
CA LEU A 783 -4.24 84.02 15.38
C LEU A 783 -3.49 82.99 14.50
N LEU A 784 -2.22 83.21 14.17
CA LEU A 784 -1.44 82.26 13.35
C LEU A 784 -0.65 81.24 14.18
N LEU A 785 -0.27 81.56 15.42
CA LEU A 785 0.43 80.63 16.31
C LEU A 785 -0.32 79.29 16.49
N PRO A 786 -1.64 79.26 16.78
CA PRO A 786 -2.35 77.99 16.97
C PRO A 786 -2.30 77.05 15.75
N ARG A 787 -2.23 77.60 14.54
CA ARG A 787 -2.25 76.82 13.30
C ARG A 787 -0.86 76.28 12.93
N LEU A 788 0.18 77.11 13.07
CA LEU A 788 1.58 76.68 12.93
C LEU A 788 2.00 75.71 14.05
N HIS A 789 1.48 75.87 15.26
CA HIS A 789 1.62 74.86 16.31
C HIS A 789 0.89 73.56 15.94
N ALA A 790 -0.35 73.61 15.42
CA ALA A 790 -1.09 72.39 15.08
C ALA A 790 -0.39 71.52 14.02
N ASP A 791 0.13 72.11 12.94
CA ASP A 791 0.80 71.34 11.88
C ASP A 791 2.20 70.84 12.30
N ASN A 792 2.92 71.57 13.17
CA ASN A 792 4.15 71.04 13.79
C ASN A 792 3.86 69.97 14.85
N PHE A 793 2.74 70.04 15.59
CA PHE A 793 2.31 68.97 16.50
C PHE A 793 1.88 67.71 15.73
N ARG A 794 1.28 67.84 14.55
CA ARG A 794 0.98 66.70 13.66
C ARG A 794 2.24 65.95 13.22
N GLN A 795 3.35 66.66 12.98
CA GLN A 795 4.65 66.04 12.71
C GLN A 795 5.28 65.34 13.93
N LEU A 796 4.87 65.71 15.16
CA LEU A 796 5.27 65.00 16.39
C LEU A 796 4.38 63.77 16.67
N ASP A 797 3.14 63.77 16.17
CA ASP A 797 2.18 62.66 16.31
C ASP A 797 2.47 61.50 15.34
N THR A 798 3.16 61.78 14.22
CA THR A 798 3.57 60.78 13.21
C THR A 798 4.55 59.74 13.75
N ALA A 799 5.15 59.96 14.93
CA ALA A 799 5.95 58.97 15.65
C ALA A 799 5.19 57.67 16.02
N SER A 800 3.87 57.64 15.82
CA SER A 800 3.01 56.46 16.00
C SER A 800 2.95 55.52 14.78
N GLU A 801 3.41 55.96 13.60
CA GLU A 801 3.43 55.11 12.40
C GLU A 801 4.56 54.08 12.47
N ARG A 802 4.20 52.79 12.36
CA ARG A 802 5.17 51.69 12.25
C ARG A 802 5.66 51.60 10.81
N LEU A 803 6.93 51.92 10.60
CA LEU A 803 7.58 51.81 9.29
C LEU A 803 8.06 50.38 9.10
N ASN A 804 7.55 49.71 8.08
CA ASN A 804 7.90 48.33 7.74
C ASN A 804 8.83 48.34 6.53
N ALA A 805 9.98 47.66 6.62
CA ALA A 805 10.91 47.52 5.50
C ALA A 805 11.49 46.09 5.45
N SER A 806 12.15 45.76 4.33
CA SER A 806 12.83 44.47 4.17
C SER A 806 14.15 44.59 3.41
N ALA A 807 15.09 43.71 3.74
CA ALA A 807 16.41 43.62 3.13
C ALA A 807 16.78 42.15 2.89
N HIS A 808 17.49 41.84 1.80
CA HIS A 808 17.86 40.46 1.47
C HIS A 808 19.00 39.93 2.36
N VAL A 809 19.00 38.62 2.61
CA VAL A 809 20.09 37.94 3.34
C VAL A 809 21.28 37.69 2.41
N GLY A 810 22.49 38.08 2.83
CA GLY A 810 23.72 38.02 2.04
C GLY A 810 24.05 36.64 1.48
N GLU A 811 24.17 35.62 2.35
CA GLU A 811 24.50 34.26 1.92
C GLU A 811 23.43 33.66 1.00
N PHE A 812 22.14 33.94 1.20
CA PHE A 812 21.11 33.48 0.27
C PHE A 812 21.36 34.03 -1.14
N VAL A 813 21.65 35.33 -1.27
CA VAL A 813 21.99 35.96 -2.56
C VAL A 813 23.32 35.43 -3.13
N ARG A 814 24.31 35.10 -2.27
CA ARG A 814 25.56 34.45 -2.72
C ARG A 814 25.35 33.02 -3.21
N GLN A 815 24.43 32.26 -2.61
CA GLN A 815 24.13 30.88 -3.03
C GLN A 815 23.24 30.87 -4.28
N ASP A 816 22.20 31.71 -4.32
CA ASP A 816 21.33 31.88 -5.49
C ASP A 816 22.12 32.26 -6.76
N ARG A 817 23.11 33.16 -6.63
CA ARG A 817 24.03 33.52 -7.73
C ARG A 817 25.01 32.42 -8.16
N LYS A 818 25.17 31.34 -7.38
CA LYS A 818 25.96 30.16 -7.77
C LYS A 818 25.12 29.12 -8.52
N LEU A 819 23.79 29.21 -8.46
CA LEU A 819 22.90 28.31 -9.18
C LEU A 819 23.07 28.49 -10.69
N ARG A 820 23.03 27.37 -11.42
CA ARG A 820 22.89 27.41 -12.88
C ARG A 820 21.44 27.71 -13.20
N ARG A 821 21.18 28.69 -14.06
CA ARG A 821 19.84 29.02 -14.56
C ARG A 821 19.83 28.85 -16.08
N GLU A 822 19.21 27.78 -16.54
CA GLU A 822 19.10 27.43 -17.96
C GLU A 822 18.12 28.37 -18.71
N THR A 823 18.18 28.37 -20.05
CA THR A 823 17.24 29.17 -20.85
C THR A 823 15.83 28.55 -20.88
N LYS A 824 14.81 29.38 -21.12
CA LYS A 824 13.39 28.96 -21.19
C LYS A 824 13.15 27.75 -22.12
N GLU A 825 13.83 27.77 -23.27
CA GLU A 825 13.78 26.74 -24.30
C GLU A 825 14.50 25.46 -23.85
N ARG A 826 15.66 25.60 -23.20
CA ARG A 826 16.45 24.49 -22.69
C ARG A 826 15.73 23.77 -21.55
N VAL A 827 15.14 24.50 -20.60
CA VAL A 827 14.23 23.93 -19.58
C VAL A 827 13.05 23.22 -20.25
N GLY A 828 12.43 23.82 -21.28
CA GLY A 828 11.35 23.20 -22.05
C GLY A 828 11.71 21.89 -22.77
N ALA A 829 13.00 21.66 -23.05
CA ALA A 829 13.52 20.41 -23.59
C ALA A 829 13.89 19.40 -22.47
N LEU A 830 14.45 19.87 -21.35
CA LEU A 830 14.79 19.04 -20.20
C LEU A 830 13.56 18.40 -19.55
N LEU A 831 12.46 19.15 -19.39
CA LEU A 831 11.20 18.65 -18.84
C LEU A 831 10.61 17.46 -19.62
N LYS A 832 10.90 17.37 -20.94
CA LYS A 832 10.50 16.27 -21.82
C LYS A 832 11.48 15.10 -21.85
N THR A 833 12.67 15.28 -21.30
CA THR A 833 13.74 14.27 -21.28
C THR A 833 13.66 13.51 -19.96
N PRO A 834 13.49 12.18 -19.95
CA PRO A 834 13.40 11.41 -18.70
C PRO A 834 14.64 11.58 -17.82
N THR A 835 14.45 12.08 -16.58
CA THR A 835 15.54 12.19 -15.59
C THR A 835 15.64 10.95 -14.72
N ALA A 836 16.88 10.59 -14.36
CA ALA A 836 17.20 9.58 -13.35
C ALA A 836 17.67 10.19 -12.02
N ASN A 837 17.93 11.51 -11.98
CA ASN A 837 18.38 12.20 -10.77
C ASN A 837 17.19 12.49 -9.85
N GLU A 838 17.27 12.06 -8.59
CA GLU A 838 16.29 12.38 -7.54
C GLU A 838 16.72 13.58 -6.66
N ALA A 839 17.98 14.02 -6.79
CA ALA A 839 18.52 15.17 -6.08
C ALA A 839 18.64 16.38 -7.01
N ASN A 840 18.23 17.54 -6.52
CA ASN A 840 18.31 18.82 -7.23
C ASN A 840 19.61 19.56 -6.88
N PRO A 841 20.60 19.65 -7.80
CA PRO A 841 21.84 20.39 -7.58
C PRO A 841 21.70 21.91 -7.81
N GLU A 842 20.49 22.39 -8.14
CA GLU A 842 20.18 23.78 -8.51
C GLU A 842 19.21 24.46 -7.53
N ALA A 843 19.10 23.94 -6.29
CA ALA A 843 18.27 24.51 -5.23
C ALA A 843 19.07 24.92 -3.98
N VAL A 844 18.70 26.05 -3.35
CA VAL A 844 19.27 26.51 -2.06
C VAL A 844 18.51 25.87 -0.91
N VAL A 845 19.00 24.74 -0.41
CA VAL A 845 18.31 23.93 0.63
C VAL A 845 18.64 24.39 2.06
N LYS A 846 19.84 24.95 2.30
CA LYS A 846 20.26 25.43 3.63
C LYS A 846 21.14 26.68 3.56
N VAL A 847 20.76 27.71 4.30
CA VAL A 847 21.55 28.92 4.57
C VAL A 847 21.96 28.91 6.04
N GLU A 848 23.24 29.13 6.33
CA GLU A 848 23.78 29.23 7.71
C GLU A 848 24.30 30.64 7.95
N LEU A 849 23.83 31.32 9.00
CA LEU A 849 24.17 32.73 9.28
C LEU A 849 25.51 32.86 10.03
N LYS A 850 26.53 32.14 9.57
CA LYS A 850 27.85 32.01 10.22
C LYS A 850 28.91 32.97 9.68
N THR A 851 28.70 33.58 8.51
CA THR A 851 29.73 34.37 7.82
C THR A 851 29.73 35.81 8.34
N GLY A 852 30.91 36.44 8.41
CA GLY A 852 31.04 37.86 8.79
C GLY A 852 30.38 38.87 7.85
N ASP A 853 29.87 38.40 6.70
CA ASP A 853 29.05 39.19 5.76
C ASP A 853 27.54 39.12 6.08
N ASP A 854 27.06 38.13 6.84
CA ASP A 854 25.63 37.86 7.06
C ASP A 854 25.06 38.61 8.28
N ILE A 855 25.78 39.67 8.66
CA ILE A 855 25.51 40.57 9.77
C ILE A 855 24.41 41.56 9.36
N PHE A 856 23.44 41.80 10.25
CA PHE A 856 22.46 42.87 10.05
C PHE A 856 23.11 44.22 10.42
N ASP A 857 23.63 44.93 9.41
CA ASP A 857 24.34 46.22 9.54
C ASP A 857 23.34 47.40 9.43
N LEU A 858 23.00 48.01 10.57
CA LEU A 858 22.06 49.14 10.62
C LEU A 858 22.53 50.34 9.80
N LYS A 859 23.85 50.58 9.75
CA LYS A 859 24.39 51.71 8.99
C LYS A 859 24.20 51.53 7.49
N PHE A 860 24.43 50.32 6.98
CA PHE A 860 24.24 50.02 5.55
C PHE A 860 22.79 50.29 5.10
N LEU A 861 21.81 50.00 5.96
CA LEU A 861 20.39 50.22 5.67
C LEU A 861 19.97 51.71 5.72
N ASP A 862 20.68 52.54 6.50
CA ASP A 862 20.52 54.01 6.53
C ASP A 862 21.25 54.67 5.32
N ASP A 863 22.48 54.22 5.01
CA ASP A 863 23.28 54.64 3.84
C ASP A 863 22.52 54.35 2.51
N GLU A 864 21.89 53.18 2.38
CA GLU A 864 21.00 52.79 1.24
C GLU A 864 19.60 53.43 1.30
N LYS A 865 19.27 54.21 2.35
CA LYS A 865 17.98 54.89 2.56
C LYS A 865 16.76 53.95 2.66
N ILE A 866 16.99 52.67 2.97
CA ILE A 866 15.95 51.70 3.33
C ILE A 866 15.36 52.07 4.70
N ILE A 867 16.19 52.67 5.56
CA ILE A 867 15.84 53.17 6.89
C ILE A 867 16.26 54.64 7.02
N LYS A 868 15.67 55.35 7.99
CA LYS A 868 16.17 56.64 8.49
C LYS A 868 16.11 56.68 10.02
N ILE A 869 17.18 56.21 10.66
CA ILE A 869 17.39 56.19 12.12
C ILE A 869 18.42 57.25 12.54
N LEU A 870 19.44 57.52 11.72
CA LEU A 870 20.57 58.35 12.13
C LEU A 870 20.17 59.83 12.26
N ALA A 871 20.49 60.44 13.41
CA ALA A 871 20.22 61.87 13.63
C ALA A 871 21.23 62.78 12.89
N PRO A 872 20.81 63.99 12.46
CA PRO A 872 21.72 64.98 11.88
C PRO A 872 22.84 65.42 12.85
N PRO A 873 24.03 65.81 12.34
CA PRO A 873 25.12 66.29 13.20
C PRO A 873 24.71 67.47 14.07
N GLY A 874 24.77 67.28 15.40
CA GLY A 874 24.39 68.28 16.40
C GLY A 874 23.01 68.06 17.03
N GLU A 875 22.18 67.15 16.50
CA GLU A 875 20.93 66.74 17.15
C GLU A 875 21.12 65.57 18.11
N VAL A 876 20.20 65.43 19.09
CA VAL A 876 20.18 64.27 20.00
C VAL A 876 19.55 63.09 19.27
N GLN A 877 20.31 61.99 19.17
CA GLN A 877 19.85 60.71 18.63
C GLN A 877 18.59 60.22 19.37
N PRO A 878 17.43 60.11 18.69
CA PRO A 878 16.23 59.53 19.30
C PRO A 878 16.35 58.02 19.47
N THR A 879 15.63 57.51 20.46
CA THR A 879 15.50 56.08 20.71
C THR A 879 14.49 55.48 19.74
N TYR A 880 14.85 54.41 19.04
CA TYR A 880 13.92 53.63 18.24
C TYR A 880 13.73 52.24 18.83
N ARG A 881 12.57 51.65 18.59
CA ARG A 881 12.40 50.20 18.73
C ARG A 881 12.12 49.60 17.36
N MET A 882 12.76 48.47 17.09
CA MET A 882 12.62 47.68 15.88
C MET A 882 12.39 46.23 16.24
N ASP A 883 11.25 45.67 15.80
CA ASP A 883 10.96 44.24 15.93
C ASP A 883 11.38 43.58 14.59
N LEU A 884 12.50 42.85 14.60
CA LEU A 884 13.11 42.18 13.44
C LEU A 884 12.66 40.71 13.33
N TYR A 885 12.24 40.32 12.14
CA TYR A 885 11.93 38.94 11.74
C TYR A 885 12.87 38.51 10.61
N ILE A 886 13.20 37.21 10.58
CA ILE A 886 13.75 36.57 9.38
C ILE A 886 12.60 35.85 8.69
N GLN A 887 12.41 36.12 7.40
CA GLN A 887 11.37 35.54 6.57
C GLN A 887 12.01 34.67 5.46
N ALA A 888 11.51 33.44 5.33
CA ALA A 888 11.92 32.48 4.33
C ALA A 888 10.70 32.03 3.50
N THR A 889 10.88 31.90 2.19
CA THR A 889 9.86 31.45 1.23
C THR A 889 10.34 30.18 0.53
N ASP A 890 9.50 29.14 0.49
CA ASP A 890 9.79 27.90 -0.26
C ASP A 890 9.82 28.15 -1.79
N ASN A 891 10.18 27.13 -2.56
CA ASN A 891 10.11 27.15 -4.03
C ASN A 891 8.85 26.49 -4.60
N ASN A 892 7.84 26.21 -3.75
CA ASN A 892 6.65 25.44 -4.09
C ASN A 892 5.65 26.29 -4.89
N ALA A 893 5.97 26.51 -6.16
CA ALA A 893 5.14 27.24 -7.09
C ALA A 893 3.76 26.58 -7.30
N ASP A 894 3.60 25.28 -7.03
CA ASP A 894 2.35 24.52 -7.26
C ASP A 894 1.36 24.55 -6.08
N ALA A 895 1.76 25.10 -4.92
CA ALA A 895 0.88 25.22 -3.76
C ALA A 895 -0.39 26.04 -4.05
N ASP A 896 -1.51 25.61 -3.43
CA ASP A 896 -2.85 26.20 -3.56
C ASP A 896 -2.93 27.55 -2.79
N GLY A 897 -2.26 28.55 -3.33
CA GLY A 897 -2.08 29.89 -2.73
C GLY A 897 -0.80 30.60 -3.19
N GLY A 898 0.14 29.86 -3.76
CA GLY A 898 1.51 30.31 -4.02
C GLY A 898 2.51 29.78 -2.99
N PRO A 899 3.81 30.05 -3.15
CA PRO A 899 4.88 29.62 -2.25
C PRO A 899 4.58 29.93 -0.78
N ARG A 900 4.85 28.99 0.13
CA ARG A 900 4.61 29.20 1.56
C ARG A 900 5.73 30.03 2.17
N VAL A 901 5.37 30.75 3.23
CA VAL A 901 6.25 31.72 3.89
C VAL A 901 6.30 31.42 5.38
N THR A 902 7.49 31.14 5.90
CA THR A 902 7.74 31.03 7.34
C THR A 902 8.48 32.28 7.84
N ARG A 903 8.20 32.67 9.09
CA ARG A 903 8.96 33.69 9.83
C ARG A 903 9.55 33.09 11.09
N SER A 904 10.63 33.69 11.61
CA SER A 904 11.15 33.39 12.94
C SER A 904 10.02 33.50 13.99
N SER A 905 9.93 32.49 14.86
CA SER A 905 8.81 32.31 15.82
C SER A 905 8.72 33.45 16.84
N GLU A 906 9.87 33.96 17.30
CA GLU A 906 9.97 35.21 18.04
C GLU A 906 10.59 36.32 17.18
N PRO A 907 10.12 37.58 17.31
CA PRO A 907 10.83 38.73 16.77
C PRO A 907 12.07 39.02 17.63
N ILE A 908 13.20 39.24 16.96
CA ILE A 908 14.40 39.82 17.56
C ILE A 908 14.09 41.30 17.84
N ARG A 909 13.79 41.63 19.10
CA ARG A 909 13.43 43.00 19.51
C ARG A 909 14.70 43.79 19.79
N LEU A 910 14.90 44.87 19.05
CA LEU A 910 16.07 45.74 19.10
C LEU A 910 15.64 47.13 19.57
N ARG A 911 16.31 47.67 20.59
CA ARG A 911 16.16 49.05 21.06
C ARG A 911 17.42 49.80 20.69
N ILE A 912 17.25 50.73 19.77
CA ILE A 912 18.32 51.50 19.14
C ILE A 912 18.49 52.76 19.97
N VAL A 913 19.63 52.87 20.64
CA VAL A 913 19.94 53.88 21.67
C VAL A 913 21.14 54.72 21.30
N SER A 914 21.29 55.88 21.93
CA SER A 914 22.54 56.66 21.81
C SER A 914 23.73 55.88 22.37
N GLU A 915 24.93 56.10 21.84
CA GLU A 915 26.18 55.49 22.33
C GLU A 915 26.37 55.70 23.84
N GLY A 916 26.04 56.89 24.36
CA GLY A 916 26.11 57.21 25.79
C GLY A 916 25.11 56.43 26.66
N GLU A 917 23.95 56.03 26.13
CA GLU A 917 22.98 55.19 26.84
C GLU A 917 23.44 53.73 26.89
N LEU A 918 24.04 53.22 25.80
CA LEU A 918 24.68 51.90 25.78
C LEU A 918 25.88 51.85 26.75
N LEU A 919 26.77 52.85 26.70
CA LEU A 919 27.93 52.94 27.58
C LEU A 919 27.52 53.03 29.06
N LEU A 920 26.44 53.75 29.38
CA LEU A 920 25.91 53.81 30.75
C LEU A 920 25.45 52.43 31.26
N GLU A 921 24.91 51.57 30.39
CA GLU A 921 24.53 50.19 30.74
C GLU A 921 25.76 49.28 30.85
N ILE A 922 26.78 49.48 30.02
CA ILE A 922 28.08 48.79 30.12
C ILE A 922 28.77 49.14 31.45
N SER A 923 28.79 50.41 31.86
CA SER A 923 29.43 50.83 33.13
C SER A 923 28.83 50.17 34.37
N LYS A 924 27.54 49.82 34.37
CA LYS A 924 26.90 49.06 35.47
C LYS A 924 27.38 47.62 35.55
N GLU A 925 27.69 47.00 34.40
CA GLU A 925 28.26 45.66 34.32
C GLU A 925 29.75 45.70 34.69
N GLU A 926 30.48 46.74 34.26
CA GLU A 926 31.87 47.01 34.65
C GLU A 926 32.01 47.21 36.18
N GLU A 927 31.06 47.89 36.83
CA GLU A 927 31.00 48.03 38.30
C GLU A 927 30.88 46.65 38.98
N GLN A 928 30.02 45.75 38.47
CA GLN A 928 29.86 44.38 38.98
C GLN A 928 31.06 43.46 38.69
N LEU A 929 31.76 43.67 37.57
CA LEU A 929 33.02 42.97 37.30
C LEU A 929 34.14 43.49 38.21
N GLY A 930 34.14 44.79 38.53
CA GLY A 930 35.01 45.41 39.52
C GLY A 930 34.86 44.77 40.89
N THR A 931 33.63 44.62 41.40
CA THR A 931 33.40 43.99 42.72
C THR A 931 33.80 42.51 42.75
N ARG A 932 33.68 41.77 41.63
CA ARG A 932 34.23 40.40 41.52
C ARG A 932 35.76 40.37 41.57
N LEU A 933 36.45 41.35 40.99
CA LEU A 933 37.91 41.46 41.14
C LEU A 933 38.30 41.80 42.60
N ASP A 934 37.48 42.58 43.31
CA ASP A 934 37.67 42.83 44.74
C ASP A 934 37.51 41.54 45.58
N GLU A 935 36.55 40.66 45.24
CA GLU A 935 36.44 39.32 45.86
C GLU A 935 37.70 38.47 45.63
N ALA A 936 38.26 38.47 44.41
CA ALA A 936 39.50 37.75 44.11
C ALA A 936 40.70 38.31 44.89
N LEU A 937 40.80 39.64 45.04
CA LEU A 937 41.81 40.29 45.89
C LEU A 937 41.65 39.92 47.37
N VAL A 938 40.41 39.84 47.88
CA VAL A 938 40.15 39.36 49.25
C VAL A 938 40.61 37.91 49.44
N LYS A 939 40.48 37.04 48.41
CA LYS A 939 41.05 35.68 48.45
C LYS A 939 42.57 35.67 48.48
N LEU A 940 43.26 36.44 47.63
CA LEU A 940 44.72 36.53 47.65
C LEU A 940 45.25 37.14 48.96
N ALA A 941 44.58 38.15 49.51
CA ALA A 941 44.92 38.73 50.82
C ALA A 941 44.70 37.75 51.99
N ALA A 942 43.68 36.88 51.92
CA ALA A 942 43.46 35.82 52.90
C ALA A 942 44.53 34.71 52.77
N ALA A 943 44.87 34.31 51.54
CA ALA A 943 45.95 33.37 51.24
C ALA A 943 47.30 33.88 51.79
N LYS A 944 47.61 35.17 51.59
CA LYS A 944 48.81 35.85 52.12
C LYS A 944 48.90 35.79 53.65
N ARG A 945 47.83 36.17 54.37
CA ARG A 945 47.76 36.10 55.85
C ARG A 945 47.88 34.68 56.41
N LYS A 946 47.41 33.68 55.67
CA LYS A 946 47.61 32.25 55.99
C LYS A 946 49.07 31.83 55.73
N TYR A 947 49.73 32.38 54.71
CA TYR A 947 51.12 32.05 54.35
C TYR A 947 52.12 32.46 55.44
N ASP A 948 51.84 33.55 56.16
CA ASP A 948 52.62 33.97 57.34
C ASP A 948 52.75 32.83 58.38
N PHE A 949 51.71 32.00 58.58
CA PHE A 949 51.77 30.84 59.47
C PHE A 949 52.66 29.73 58.91
N VAL A 950 52.58 29.44 57.62
CA VAL A 950 53.42 28.43 56.94
C VAL A 950 54.89 28.83 57.05
N ARG A 951 55.21 30.08 56.70
CA ARG A 951 56.56 30.65 56.77
C ARG A 951 57.17 30.58 58.17
N ASN A 952 56.42 30.98 59.19
CA ASN A 952 56.92 31.04 60.57
C ASN A 952 56.98 29.68 61.28
N SER A 953 56.27 28.66 60.78
CA SER A 953 56.24 27.32 61.39
C SER A 953 57.21 26.32 60.75
N ASN A 954 57.48 26.45 59.45
CA ASN A 954 58.29 25.51 58.68
C ASN A 954 59.77 25.54 59.12
N GLY A 955 60.23 24.49 59.81
CA GLY A 955 61.62 24.30 60.21
C GLY A 955 62.05 24.90 61.55
N PHE A 956 61.10 25.27 62.43
CA PHE A 956 61.42 25.89 63.74
C PHE A 956 61.68 24.89 64.89
N LYS A 957 61.27 23.63 64.75
CA LYS A 957 61.44 22.55 65.77
C LYS A 957 61.63 21.17 65.11
N ASP A 958 61.97 20.18 65.94
CA ASP A 958 62.20 18.78 65.56
C ASP A 958 61.07 18.22 64.66
N GLU A 959 61.45 17.39 63.67
CA GLU A 959 60.54 16.85 62.66
C GLU A 959 59.51 15.86 63.26
N THR A 960 58.40 16.42 63.74
CA THR A 960 57.25 15.68 64.30
C THR A 960 56.11 15.67 63.27
N PRO A 961 55.57 14.51 62.87
CA PRO A 961 54.57 14.41 61.80
C PRO A 961 53.35 15.31 62.00
N GLU A 962 52.85 15.43 63.24
CA GLU A 962 51.70 16.27 63.60
C GLU A 962 51.90 17.76 63.23
N GLN A 963 53.12 18.28 63.38
CA GLN A 963 53.44 19.68 63.05
C GLN A 963 53.57 19.88 61.54
N VAL A 964 54.14 18.90 60.83
CA VAL A 964 54.22 18.94 59.36
C VAL A 964 52.81 18.84 58.75
N ASP A 965 51.95 17.94 59.24
CA ASP A 965 50.56 17.84 58.79
C ASP A 965 49.75 19.13 59.08
N ALA A 966 49.96 19.78 60.22
CA ALA A 966 49.32 21.07 60.51
C ALA A 966 49.72 22.17 59.50
N VAL A 967 51.01 22.25 59.13
CA VAL A 967 51.51 23.20 58.11
C VAL A 967 51.05 22.82 56.71
N LYS A 968 51.01 21.52 56.38
CA LYS A 968 50.52 20.95 55.12
C LYS A 968 49.04 21.25 54.87
N VAL A 969 48.18 21.08 55.88
CA VAL A 969 46.75 21.46 55.79
C VAL A 969 46.61 22.97 55.61
N ARG A 970 47.39 23.78 56.33
CA ARG A 970 47.39 25.24 56.16
C ARG A 970 47.91 25.69 54.79
N HIS A 971 48.88 24.99 54.20
CA HIS A 971 49.35 25.28 52.86
C HIS A 971 48.29 24.89 51.79
N GLN A 972 47.60 23.76 51.98
CA GLN A 972 46.49 23.33 51.13
C GLN A 972 45.29 24.30 51.19
N ASP A 973 44.98 24.85 52.38
CA ASP A 973 44.00 25.94 52.59
C ASP A 973 44.30 27.20 51.76
N ILE A 974 45.59 27.49 51.49
CA ILE A 974 46.04 28.65 50.72
C ILE A 974 45.93 28.36 49.23
N PHE A 975 46.38 27.17 48.81
CA PHE A 975 46.31 26.71 47.42
C PHE A 975 44.90 26.84 46.86
N GLN A 976 43.90 26.35 47.60
CA GLN A 976 42.50 26.48 47.19
C GLN A 976 41.98 27.93 47.11
N ASP A 977 42.48 28.86 47.93
CA ASP A 977 42.06 30.27 47.84
C ASP A 977 42.70 30.98 46.63
N VAL A 978 43.92 30.57 46.22
CA VAL A 978 44.57 31.05 45.00
C VAL A 978 43.89 30.48 43.74
N GLU A 979 43.47 29.20 43.76
CA GLU A 979 42.65 28.61 42.69
C GLU A 979 41.31 29.33 42.55
N LYS A 980 40.58 29.57 43.64
CA LYS A 980 39.31 30.33 43.62
C LYS A 980 39.51 31.76 43.08
N ALA A 981 40.64 32.41 43.37
CA ALA A 981 40.98 33.69 42.77
C ALA A 981 41.23 33.59 41.24
N ARG A 982 41.91 32.53 40.76
CA ARG A 982 42.10 32.26 39.32
C ARG A 982 40.76 32.12 38.60
N ASP A 983 39.83 31.37 39.17
CA ASP A 983 38.52 31.09 38.56
C ASP A 983 37.63 32.34 38.47
N ILE A 984 37.66 33.20 39.49
CA ILE A 984 36.98 34.50 39.48
C ILE A 984 37.58 35.41 38.40
N VAL A 985 38.92 35.51 38.32
CA VAL A 985 39.61 36.33 37.31
C VAL A 985 39.37 35.80 35.89
N SER A 986 39.34 34.48 35.70
CA SER A 986 38.97 33.83 34.43
C SER A 986 37.54 34.15 34.00
N THR A 987 36.60 34.13 34.95
CA THR A 987 35.20 34.53 34.71
C THR A 987 35.10 36.01 34.33
N VAL A 988 35.81 36.90 35.03
CA VAL A 988 35.82 38.33 34.73
C VAL A 988 36.44 38.62 33.35
N LEU A 989 37.53 37.95 32.98
CA LEU A 989 38.12 38.05 31.64
C LEU A 989 37.12 37.65 30.54
N ARG A 990 36.34 36.57 30.74
CA ARG A 990 35.33 36.14 29.77
C ARG A 990 34.26 37.22 29.53
N GLU A 991 33.77 37.86 30.59
CA GLU A 991 32.76 38.93 30.44
C GLU A 991 33.37 40.21 29.85
N PHE A 992 34.62 40.58 30.18
CA PHE A 992 35.30 41.69 29.51
C PHE A 992 35.52 41.44 28.01
N ARG A 993 35.86 40.20 27.61
CA ARG A 993 35.94 39.81 26.19
C ARG A 993 34.57 39.92 25.48
N ARG A 994 33.47 39.65 26.18
CA ARG A 994 32.10 39.86 25.66
C ARG A 994 31.81 41.35 25.49
N ILE A 995 32.11 42.19 26.49
CA ILE A 995 31.95 43.66 26.44
C ILE A 995 32.79 44.26 25.31
N HIS A 996 34.03 43.81 25.11
CA HIS A 996 34.87 44.23 23.98
C HIS A 996 34.19 43.98 22.64
N ARG A 997 33.77 42.72 22.39
CA ARG A 997 33.05 42.36 21.16
C ARG A 997 31.75 43.13 20.99
N GLU A 998 31.06 43.44 22.08
CA GLU A 998 29.83 44.23 22.05
C GLU A 998 30.10 45.69 21.64
N CYS A 999 31.21 46.28 22.08
CA CYS A 999 31.68 47.60 21.63
C CYS A 999 32.10 47.59 20.14
N GLU A 1000 32.78 46.53 19.67
CA GLU A 1000 33.11 46.33 18.25
C GLU A 1000 31.83 46.22 17.39
N VAL A 1001 30.89 45.36 17.80
CA VAL A 1001 29.58 45.16 17.17
C VAL A 1001 28.78 46.46 17.10
N ASN A 1002 28.78 47.26 18.18
CA ASN A 1002 28.06 48.53 18.22
C ASN A 1002 28.82 49.71 17.59
N ARG A 1003 30.02 49.49 17.01
CA ARG A 1003 30.92 50.53 16.49
C ARG A 1003 31.11 51.71 17.47
N VAL A 1004 31.27 51.39 18.76
CA VAL A 1004 31.60 52.34 19.83
C VAL A 1004 32.95 53.00 19.54
N ILE A 1005 33.13 54.25 19.98
CA ILE A 1005 34.33 55.05 19.74
C ILE A 1005 35.62 54.28 20.08
N GLU A 1006 36.57 54.27 19.15
CA GLU A 1006 37.74 53.37 19.16
C GLU A 1006 38.55 53.43 20.47
N VAL A 1007 38.63 54.59 21.10
CA VAL A 1007 39.33 54.78 22.39
C VAL A 1007 38.75 53.87 23.48
N THR A 1008 37.42 53.74 23.55
CA THR A 1008 36.73 52.92 24.56
C THR A 1008 36.91 51.43 24.27
N THR A 1009 36.78 51.01 23.01
CA THR A 1009 37.01 49.62 22.59
C THR A 1009 38.45 49.18 22.88
N ASN A 1010 39.44 50.02 22.57
CA ASN A 1010 40.86 49.76 22.87
C ASN A 1010 41.15 49.68 24.38
N ASN A 1011 40.42 50.41 25.23
CA ASN A 1011 40.56 50.28 26.69
C ASN A 1011 40.11 48.89 27.18
N TYR A 1012 38.96 48.39 26.71
CA TYR A 1012 38.53 47.03 27.03
C TYR A 1012 39.49 45.95 26.48
N LEU A 1013 40.10 46.17 25.31
CA LEU A 1013 41.14 45.28 24.77
C LEU A 1013 42.37 45.23 25.68
N ARG A 1014 42.83 46.39 26.17
CA ARG A 1014 43.95 46.49 27.13
C ARG A 1014 43.62 45.79 28.45
N TYR A 1015 42.39 45.92 28.96
CA TYR A 1015 41.98 45.21 30.18
C TYR A 1015 41.97 43.68 29.96
N CYS A 1016 41.45 43.19 28.83
CA CYS A 1016 41.54 41.77 28.47
C CYS A 1016 43.00 41.29 28.42
N GLY A 1017 43.88 41.97 27.69
CA GLY A 1017 45.29 41.60 27.56
C GLY A 1017 46.06 41.61 28.89
N ARG A 1018 45.77 42.57 29.79
CA ARG A 1018 46.35 42.62 31.14
C ARG A 1018 45.90 41.42 32.00
N LEU A 1019 44.61 41.06 31.98
CA LEU A 1019 44.07 39.90 32.71
C LEU A 1019 44.55 38.55 32.12
N GLU A 1020 44.65 38.46 30.79
CA GLU A 1020 45.24 37.32 30.07
C GLU A 1020 46.69 37.10 30.47
N GLY A 1021 47.48 38.18 30.64
CA GLY A 1021 48.85 38.10 31.13
C GLY A 1021 49.00 37.38 32.48
N ILE A 1022 48.06 37.59 33.42
CA ILE A 1022 48.08 36.88 34.72
C ILE A 1022 47.62 35.42 34.58
N LEU A 1023 46.67 35.14 33.70
CA LEU A 1023 46.14 33.79 33.50
C LEU A 1023 47.01 32.92 32.57
N SER A 1024 48.00 33.51 31.90
CA SER A 1024 48.91 32.86 30.96
C SER A 1024 49.68 31.69 31.58
N GLU A 1025 49.82 30.62 30.80
CA GLU A 1025 50.61 29.43 31.13
C GLU A 1025 52.05 29.51 30.58
N ASP A 1026 52.44 30.65 29.98
CA ASP A 1026 53.79 30.90 29.47
C ASP A 1026 54.86 30.87 30.60
N PRO A 1027 55.86 29.97 30.54
CA PRO A 1027 56.96 29.93 31.51
C PRO A 1027 57.81 31.20 31.59
N GLN A 1028 57.82 32.05 30.56
CA GLN A 1028 58.51 33.34 30.54
C GLN A 1028 57.75 34.44 31.30
N ALA A 1029 56.47 34.24 31.64
CA ALA A 1029 55.68 35.25 32.33
C ALA A 1029 56.33 35.63 33.68
N SER A 1030 56.47 36.94 33.93
CA SER A 1030 57.08 37.45 35.17
C SER A 1030 56.25 37.07 36.40
N VAL A 1031 54.94 37.28 36.33
CA VAL A 1031 53.95 37.03 37.39
C VAL A 1031 52.69 36.45 36.73
N ALA A 1032 52.27 35.25 37.17
CA ALA A 1032 51.08 34.58 36.65
C ALA A 1032 50.49 33.58 37.67
N PHE A 1033 49.18 33.29 37.57
CA PHE A 1033 48.50 32.30 38.40
C PHE A 1033 49.10 30.90 38.27
N PRO A 1034 49.33 30.33 37.06
CA PRO A 1034 49.93 28.99 36.92
C PRO A 1034 51.34 28.91 37.52
N LYS A 1035 52.14 29.99 37.39
CA LYS A 1035 53.49 30.09 37.96
C LYS A 1035 53.47 30.04 39.49
N THR A 1036 52.57 30.81 40.11
CA THR A 1036 52.37 30.82 41.58
C THR A 1036 51.89 29.45 42.07
N LEU A 1037 50.89 28.87 41.41
CA LEU A 1037 50.37 27.53 41.74
C LEU A 1037 51.43 26.43 41.57
N ASN A 1038 52.33 26.53 40.58
CA ASN A 1038 53.44 25.59 40.41
C ASN A 1038 54.48 25.70 41.53
N LEU A 1039 54.83 26.92 41.98
CA LEU A 1039 55.72 27.12 43.13
C LEU A 1039 55.10 26.58 44.43
N MET A 1040 53.80 26.82 44.63
CA MET A 1040 53.05 26.25 45.75
C MET A 1040 52.97 24.72 45.67
N ASN A 1041 52.76 24.13 44.49
CA ASN A 1041 52.77 22.68 44.30
C ASN A 1041 54.12 22.06 44.68
N ASN A 1042 55.24 22.74 44.39
CA ASN A 1042 56.56 22.25 44.82
C ASN A 1042 56.69 22.22 46.35
N VAL A 1043 56.18 23.24 47.07
CA VAL A 1043 56.13 23.25 48.54
C VAL A 1043 55.20 22.15 49.07
N GLN A 1044 53.99 22.05 48.52
CA GLN A 1044 52.99 21.04 48.90
C GLN A 1044 53.53 19.61 48.71
N ASN A 1045 54.24 19.34 47.60
CA ASN A 1045 54.79 18.03 47.30
C ASN A 1045 55.85 17.59 48.32
N VAL A 1046 56.68 18.50 48.84
CA VAL A 1046 57.62 18.15 49.93
C VAL A 1046 56.88 17.91 51.24
N LEU A 1047 55.94 18.79 51.61
CA LEU A 1047 55.12 18.63 52.82
C LEU A 1047 54.31 17.31 52.80
N ASN A 1048 53.84 16.87 51.62
CA ASN A 1048 53.17 15.58 51.42
C ASN A 1048 54.07 14.36 51.73
N THR A 1049 55.41 14.50 51.72
CA THR A 1049 56.34 13.44 52.15
C THR A 1049 56.55 13.35 53.67
N GLY A 1050 55.90 14.22 54.45
CA GLY A 1050 56.08 14.30 55.90
C GLY A 1050 57.37 15.00 56.34
N ARG A 1051 57.97 15.83 55.46
CA ARG A 1051 59.21 16.59 55.72
C ARG A 1051 58.99 18.09 55.55
N TRP A 1052 59.82 18.91 56.19
CA TRP A 1052 59.79 20.35 55.98
C TRP A 1052 60.18 20.74 54.54
N ALA A 1053 59.53 21.79 54.01
CA ALA A 1053 59.86 22.31 52.69
C ALA A 1053 61.12 23.19 52.76
N PRO A 1054 61.97 23.21 51.71
CA PRO A 1054 63.13 24.10 51.66
C PRO A 1054 62.70 25.57 51.78
N LEU A 1055 63.33 26.32 52.69
CA LEU A 1055 62.99 27.72 52.97
C LEU A 1055 63.04 28.63 51.73
N ALA A 1056 63.91 28.32 50.77
CA ALA A 1056 63.94 28.98 49.46
C ALA A 1056 62.61 28.82 48.70
N ALA A 1057 62.12 27.58 48.52
CA ALA A 1057 60.87 27.32 47.80
C ALA A 1057 59.64 27.96 48.49
N VAL A 1058 59.64 28.02 49.83
CA VAL A 1058 58.61 28.71 50.61
C VAL A 1058 58.67 30.23 50.39
N SER A 1059 59.86 30.82 50.39
CA SER A 1059 60.09 32.24 50.07
C SER A 1059 59.72 32.59 48.62
N ASP A 1060 60.10 31.77 47.65
CA ASP A 1060 59.83 32.01 46.22
C ASP A 1060 58.32 31.94 45.94
N SER A 1061 57.64 30.98 46.55
CA SER A 1061 56.17 30.87 46.55
C SER A 1061 55.52 32.12 47.17
N GLU A 1062 55.96 32.56 48.35
CA GLU A 1062 55.46 33.77 49.02
C GLU A 1062 55.63 35.02 48.15
N GLN A 1063 56.84 35.24 47.61
CA GLN A 1063 57.14 36.39 46.74
C GLN A 1063 56.26 36.38 45.48
N SER A 1064 56.05 35.21 44.86
CA SER A 1064 55.16 35.09 43.70
C SER A 1064 53.69 35.43 44.04
N LEU A 1065 53.20 35.01 45.21
CA LEU A 1065 51.85 35.33 45.69
C LEU A 1065 51.68 36.83 45.99
N TRP A 1066 52.71 37.49 46.53
CA TRP A 1066 52.68 38.94 46.77
C TRP A 1066 52.71 39.73 45.45
N ALA A 1067 53.52 39.33 44.49
CA ALA A 1067 53.58 39.96 43.17
C ALA A 1067 52.26 39.77 42.40
N LEU A 1068 51.63 38.60 42.52
CA LEU A 1068 50.32 38.28 41.95
C LEU A 1068 49.20 39.17 42.52
N GLU A 1069 49.18 39.35 43.85
CA GLU A 1069 48.23 40.23 44.54
C GLU A 1069 48.41 41.71 44.12
N GLN A 1070 49.66 42.20 44.09
CA GLN A 1070 49.96 43.57 43.67
C GLN A 1070 49.56 43.84 42.21
N LEU A 1071 49.89 42.94 41.28
CA LEU A 1071 49.57 43.12 39.86
C LEU A 1071 48.05 43.06 39.62
N LEU A 1072 47.32 42.17 40.31
CA LEU A 1072 45.86 42.16 40.25
C LEU A 1072 45.25 43.45 40.83
N ALA A 1073 45.85 44.01 41.90
CA ALA A 1073 45.42 45.28 42.49
C ALA A 1073 45.71 46.47 41.57
N GLU A 1074 46.82 46.47 40.82
CA GLU A 1074 47.07 47.45 39.76
C GLU A 1074 45.98 47.40 38.68
N ILE A 1075 45.65 46.21 38.14
CA ILE A 1075 44.60 46.09 37.12
C ILE A 1075 43.26 46.56 37.68
N ARG A 1076 42.91 46.17 38.92
CA ARG A 1076 41.69 46.63 39.57
C ARG A 1076 41.65 48.16 39.71
N LYS A 1077 42.80 48.81 39.90
CA LYS A 1077 42.93 50.27 39.92
C LYS A 1077 42.83 50.89 38.53
N GLU A 1078 43.43 50.28 37.49
CA GLU A 1078 43.26 50.69 36.08
C GLU A 1078 41.79 50.60 35.61
N ILE A 1079 41.02 49.65 36.15
CA ILE A 1079 39.56 49.47 35.96
C ILE A 1079 38.73 50.31 36.96
N GLY A 1080 39.35 50.85 38.01
CA GLY A 1080 38.70 51.75 38.98
C GLY A 1080 38.78 53.22 38.56
N GLU A 1081 39.86 53.61 37.87
CA GLU A 1081 40.06 54.99 37.41
C GLU A 1081 39.17 55.36 36.22
N SER A 1082 38.71 54.39 35.41
CA SER A 1082 37.64 54.56 34.41
C SER A 1082 36.29 54.88 35.07
N GLN A 1083 36.00 54.26 36.22
CA GLN A 1083 34.70 54.32 36.90
C GLN A 1083 34.44 55.63 37.65
N ASN A 1084 35.37 56.59 37.65
CA ASN A 1084 35.20 57.79 38.47
C ASN A 1084 34.10 58.71 37.92
N LYS A 1085 32.88 58.51 38.46
CA LYS A 1085 31.65 59.29 38.25
C LYS A 1085 31.89 60.80 38.43
N GLU A 1086 32.82 61.22 39.29
CA GLU A 1086 33.21 62.62 39.42
C GLU A 1086 33.94 63.15 38.19
N PHE A 1087 34.79 62.35 37.53
CA PHE A 1087 35.46 62.73 36.30
C PHE A 1087 34.45 62.90 35.15
N LEU A 1088 33.46 62.01 35.04
CA LEU A 1088 32.39 62.15 34.04
C LEU A 1088 31.53 63.40 34.32
N ILE A 1089 31.13 63.64 35.59
CA ILE A 1089 30.41 64.85 36.00
C ILE A 1089 31.23 66.11 35.76
N LYS A 1090 32.55 66.07 36.01
CA LYS A 1090 33.47 67.19 35.79
C LYS A 1090 33.67 67.48 34.30
N SER A 1091 33.68 66.44 33.46
CA SER A 1091 33.76 66.57 32.00
C SER A 1091 32.45 67.11 31.42
N ILE A 1092 31.29 66.62 31.86
CA ILE A 1092 29.97 67.13 31.46
C ILE A 1092 29.77 68.57 31.93
N LYS A 1093 30.19 68.91 33.16
CA LYS A 1093 30.22 70.31 33.63
C LYS A 1093 31.10 71.17 32.74
N LYS A 1094 32.35 70.74 32.48
CA LYS A 1094 33.26 71.49 31.60
C LYS A 1094 32.65 71.71 30.20
N ILE A 1095 32.09 70.68 29.57
CA ILE A 1095 31.45 70.80 28.25
C ILE A 1095 30.26 71.78 28.30
N LYS A 1096 29.46 71.76 29.37
CA LYS A 1096 28.37 72.72 29.57
C LYS A 1096 28.89 74.15 29.79
N ASP A 1097 29.94 74.31 30.59
CA ASP A 1097 30.54 75.62 30.89
C ASP A 1097 31.22 76.20 29.63
N ASP A 1098 31.93 75.38 28.86
CA ASP A 1098 32.48 75.70 27.54
C ASP A 1098 31.36 76.07 26.54
N GLN A 1099 30.24 75.33 26.52
CA GLN A 1099 29.06 75.65 25.70
C GLN A 1099 28.42 76.98 26.09
N LEU A 1100 28.26 77.29 27.39
CA LEU A 1100 27.76 78.58 27.85
C LEU A 1100 28.71 79.73 27.50
N LEU A 1101 30.02 79.48 27.51
CA LEU A 1101 31.04 80.44 27.07
C LEU A 1101 30.92 80.71 25.56
N VAL A 1102 30.70 79.67 24.75
CA VAL A 1102 30.44 79.79 23.30
C VAL A 1102 29.10 80.46 23.01
N GLU A 1103 28.01 80.13 23.73
CA GLU A 1103 26.70 80.77 23.59
C GLU A 1103 26.79 82.27 23.91
N ALA A 1104 27.53 82.65 24.97
CA ALA A 1104 27.81 84.05 25.32
C ALA A 1104 28.70 84.78 24.29
N GLN A 1105 29.68 84.08 23.70
CA GLN A 1105 30.50 84.64 22.60
C GLN A 1105 29.67 84.84 21.33
N ILE A 1106 28.80 83.90 20.98
CA ILE A 1106 27.89 83.98 19.82
C ILE A 1106 26.85 85.08 20.04
N GLU A 1107 26.25 85.19 21.23
CA GLU A 1107 25.36 86.31 21.56
C GLU A 1107 26.06 87.66 21.44
N LYS A 1108 27.31 87.76 21.90
CA LYS A 1108 28.10 88.99 21.78
C LYS A 1108 28.37 89.32 20.31
N LEU A 1109 28.82 88.34 19.52
CA LEU A 1109 29.02 88.49 18.07
C LEU A 1109 27.72 88.87 17.35
N LYS A 1110 26.57 88.26 17.71
CA LYS A 1110 25.26 88.58 17.16
C LYS A 1110 24.87 90.02 17.48
N ARG A 1111 25.04 90.48 18.73
CA ARG A 1111 24.81 91.88 19.13
C ARG A 1111 25.76 92.87 18.45
N ASP A 1112 27.05 92.54 18.36
CA ASP A 1112 28.06 93.39 17.70
C ASP A 1112 27.77 93.51 16.18
N VAL A 1113 27.35 92.41 15.52
CA VAL A 1113 26.99 92.37 14.09
C VAL A 1113 25.63 93.03 13.81
N GLU A 1114 24.61 92.79 14.62
CA GLU A 1114 23.32 93.50 14.52
C GLU A 1114 23.50 95.02 14.71
N GLY A 1115 24.34 95.43 15.67
CA GLY A 1115 24.74 96.83 15.88
C GLY A 1115 25.56 97.45 14.75
N ILE A 1116 26.11 96.65 13.83
CA ILE A 1116 26.75 97.11 12.59
C ILE A 1116 25.72 97.16 11.44
N LEU A 1117 24.86 96.14 11.28
CA LEU A 1117 23.86 96.04 10.21
C LEU A 1117 22.64 96.98 10.37
N LEU A 1118 22.40 97.46 11.59
CA LEU A 1118 21.39 98.45 11.96
C LEU A 1118 21.99 99.86 12.18
N SER A 1119 23.26 100.07 11.85
CA SER A 1119 23.90 101.38 11.90
C SER A 1119 23.53 102.24 10.69
N ASP A 1120 22.66 103.24 10.86
CA ASP A 1120 22.39 104.28 9.86
C ASP A 1120 23.58 105.26 9.69
N LYS A 1121 24.65 105.13 10.50
CA LYS A 1121 25.86 105.97 10.42
C LYS A 1121 26.98 105.26 9.63
N PRO A 1122 27.72 105.98 8.75
CA PRO A 1122 28.92 105.45 8.13
C PRO A 1122 30.06 105.33 9.16
N LYS A 1123 30.97 104.38 8.94
CA LYS A 1123 32.14 104.15 9.79
C LYS A 1123 33.43 104.24 8.99
N LEU A 1124 34.35 105.09 9.45
CA LEU A 1124 35.71 105.20 8.92
C LEU A 1124 36.59 104.12 9.56
N GLY A 1125 37.44 103.46 8.79
CA GLY A 1125 38.37 102.46 9.30
C GLY A 1125 39.56 103.09 10.03
N PRO A 1126 40.04 102.51 11.15
CA PRO A 1126 41.26 102.96 11.79
C PRO A 1126 42.50 102.59 10.96
N ILE A 1127 43.47 103.49 10.90
CA ILE A 1127 44.83 103.19 10.39
C ILE A 1127 45.77 103.09 11.61
N GLY A 1128 46.72 102.15 11.57
CA GLY A 1128 47.78 102.05 12.57
C GLY A 1128 48.71 103.27 12.59
N ALA A 1129 49.61 103.35 13.56
CA ALA A 1129 50.53 104.49 13.69
C ALA A 1129 51.42 104.63 12.43
N VAL A 1130 51.48 105.84 11.87
CA VAL A 1130 52.21 106.13 10.62
C VAL A 1130 53.52 106.85 10.94
N ALA A 1131 54.62 106.40 10.32
CA ALA A 1131 55.89 107.12 10.34
C ALA A 1131 56.09 107.96 9.07
N LEU A 1132 56.54 109.20 9.27
CA LEU A 1132 56.97 110.17 8.25
C LEU A 1132 58.38 110.67 8.57
N ALA A 1133 59.19 110.97 7.57
CA ALA A 1133 60.39 111.79 7.73
C ALA A 1133 60.06 113.29 7.69
N LYS A 1134 60.93 114.14 8.23
CA LYS A 1134 60.86 115.62 8.06
C LYS A 1134 60.64 116.02 6.60
N ASN A 1135 59.65 116.89 6.37
CA ASN A 1135 59.24 117.36 5.03
C ASN A 1135 58.73 116.26 4.07
N GLU A 1136 58.51 115.02 4.52
CA GLU A 1136 57.87 113.96 3.71
C GLU A 1136 56.37 114.25 3.54
N ALA A 1137 55.88 114.04 2.31
CA ALA A 1137 54.47 114.05 1.97
C ALA A 1137 54.01 112.62 1.66
N LYS A 1138 52.92 112.17 2.30
CA LYS A 1138 52.45 110.79 2.20
C LYS A 1138 50.94 110.74 2.15
N LYS A 1139 50.40 109.87 1.30
CA LYS A 1139 48.97 109.59 1.25
C LYS A 1139 48.56 108.55 2.29
N LEU A 1140 47.49 108.84 3.02
CA LEU A 1140 46.86 107.90 3.94
C LEU A 1140 45.53 107.41 3.33
N SER A 1141 45.39 106.09 3.18
CA SER A 1141 44.20 105.43 2.63
C SER A 1141 43.36 104.84 3.75
N HIS A 1142 42.28 105.51 4.15
CA HIS A 1142 41.30 104.92 5.06
C HIS A 1142 40.33 104.04 4.28
N THR A 1143 39.85 102.96 4.90
CA THR A 1143 38.60 102.32 4.45
C THR A 1143 37.39 103.10 4.95
N ILE A 1144 36.28 103.02 4.23
CA ILE A 1144 35.00 103.57 4.64
C ILE A 1144 33.91 102.52 4.41
N ASN A 1145 33.03 102.35 5.39
CA ASN A 1145 31.79 101.59 5.25
C ASN A 1145 30.62 102.57 5.37
N TRP A 1146 29.90 102.77 4.27
CA TRP A 1146 28.79 103.70 4.17
C TRP A 1146 27.51 103.23 4.87
N ALA A 1147 27.42 101.93 5.22
CA ALA A 1147 26.27 101.33 5.88
C ALA A 1147 24.93 101.68 5.21
N LYS A 1148 23.90 102.11 5.97
CA LYS A 1148 22.60 102.59 5.44
C LYS A 1148 22.49 104.12 5.45
N TYR A 1149 23.60 104.83 5.22
CA TYR A 1149 23.58 106.29 5.13
C TYR A 1149 22.68 106.74 3.97
N LYS A 1150 21.97 107.86 4.15
CA LYS A 1150 20.85 108.29 3.26
C LYS A 1150 21.22 109.40 2.29
N GLU A 1151 22.45 109.89 2.33
CA GLU A 1151 22.96 110.97 1.50
C GLU A 1151 24.21 110.48 0.79
N ASP A 1152 24.37 110.79 -0.50
CA ASP A 1152 25.49 110.28 -1.30
C ASP A 1152 26.83 110.96 -0.98
N ASP A 1153 26.81 112.10 -0.27
CA ASP A 1153 27.99 112.88 0.14
C ASP A 1153 28.18 112.86 1.67
N LEU A 1154 29.41 112.58 2.13
CA LEU A 1154 29.84 112.71 3.52
C LEU A 1154 30.97 113.74 3.61
N THR A 1155 30.75 114.79 4.42
CA THR A 1155 31.80 115.74 4.78
C THR A 1155 32.61 115.23 5.98
N VAL A 1156 33.93 115.26 5.87
CA VAL A 1156 34.87 114.86 6.93
C VAL A 1156 35.84 116.01 7.18
N LYS A 1157 35.82 116.56 8.40
CA LYS A 1157 36.79 117.57 8.84
C LYS A 1157 38.03 116.87 9.36
N VAL A 1158 39.22 117.29 8.92
CA VAL A 1158 40.48 116.70 9.37
C VAL A 1158 41.28 117.76 10.12
N THR A 1159 41.56 117.49 11.40
CA THR A 1159 42.32 118.39 12.27
C THR A 1159 43.62 117.73 12.72
N ALA A 1160 44.75 118.43 12.54
CA ALA A 1160 46.03 118.04 13.11
C ALA A 1160 46.22 118.70 14.50
N SER A 1161 46.91 118.01 15.42
CA SER A 1161 47.14 118.49 16.79
C SER A 1161 48.17 119.63 16.90
N ASP A 1162 48.96 119.89 15.86
CA ASP A 1162 49.95 120.97 15.76
C ASP A 1162 49.98 121.45 14.29
N PRO A 1163 49.99 122.76 13.99
CA PRO A 1163 50.14 123.29 12.62
C PRO A 1163 51.44 122.87 11.91
N SER A 1164 52.37 122.22 12.61
CA SER A 1164 53.58 121.61 12.05
C SER A 1164 53.31 120.37 11.19
N ILE A 1165 52.07 119.86 11.13
CA ILE A 1165 51.62 118.91 10.11
C ILE A 1165 50.53 119.57 9.26
N THR A 1166 50.71 119.58 7.94
CA THR A 1166 49.70 120.07 7.00
C THR A 1166 48.76 118.94 6.59
N VAL A 1167 47.46 119.17 6.75
CA VAL A 1167 46.35 118.29 6.34
C VAL A 1167 45.26 119.11 5.63
N PRO A 1168 44.48 118.53 4.70
CA PRO A 1168 43.33 119.22 4.10
C PRO A 1168 42.21 119.40 5.14
N ALA A 1169 41.78 120.64 5.39
CA ALA A 1169 40.85 120.97 6.48
C ALA A 1169 39.46 120.32 6.35
N GLU A 1170 38.99 120.11 5.12
CA GLU A 1170 37.73 119.43 4.79
C GLU A 1170 37.94 118.48 3.62
N LEU A 1171 37.41 117.26 3.74
CA LEU A 1171 37.30 116.27 2.69
C LEU A 1171 35.81 116.05 2.38
N LYS A 1172 35.46 116.08 1.09
CA LYS A 1172 34.15 115.65 0.61
C LYS A 1172 34.28 114.27 0.00
N LEU A 1173 33.68 113.28 0.66
CA LEU A 1173 33.62 111.91 0.17
C LEU A 1173 32.27 111.73 -0.50
N ASN A 1174 32.26 111.17 -1.70
CA ASN A 1174 31.05 110.76 -2.40
C ASN A 1174 30.97 109.22 -2.46
N PHE A 1175 29.76 108.66 -2.33
CA PHE A 1175 29.49 107.22 -2.30
C PHE A 1175 29.97 106.49 -3.57
N GLU A 1176 29.67 107.01 -4.77
CA GLU A 1176 30.06 106.37 -6.03
C GLU A 1176 31.58 106.36 -6.21
N ALA A 1177 32.25 107.46 -5.84
CA ALA A 1177 33.69 107.62 -6.01
C ALA A 1177 34.53 106.90 -4.93
N ASN A 1178 34.03 106.81 -3.69
CA ASN A 1178 34.78 106.32 -2.52
C ASN A 1178 34.08 105.13 -1.84
N GLN A 1179 33.53 104.19 -2.61
CA GLN A 1179 32.70 103.06 -2.12
C GLN A 1179 33.30 102.29 -0.93
N PHE A 1180 34.62 102.08 -0.91
CA PHE A 1180 35.31 101.25 0.09
C PHE A 1180 36.51 101.92 0.77
N ARG A 1181 37.05 102.99 0.18
CA ARG A 1181 38.25 103.70 0.64
C ARG A 1181 38.32 105.12 0.10
N PHE A 1182 39.08 105.97 0.80
CA PHE A 1182 39.45 107.32 0.36
C PHE A 1182 40.89 107.65 0.76
N GLU A 1183 41.55 108.51 0.00
CA GLU A 1183 42.93 108.95 0.25
C GLU A 1183 42.99 110.46 0.56
N TYR A 1184 43.87 110.85 1.48
CA TYR A 1184 44.29 112.24 1.63
C TYR A 1184 45.79 112.36 1.89
N GLU A 1185 46.37 113.50 1.52
CA GLU A 1185 47.80 113.77 1.67
C GLU A 1185 48.10 114.44 3.02
N VAL A 1186 49.11 113.93 3.72
CA VAL A 1186 49.65 114.48 4.97
C VAL A 1186 51.09 114.90 4.74
N LYS A 1187 51.47 116.11 5.15
CA LYS A 1187 52.85 116.61 5.04
C LYS A 1187 53.42 116.91 6.41
N ALA A 1188 54.50 116.22 6.77
CA ALA A 1188 55.25 116.49 7.98
C ALA A 1188 56.09 117.76 7.81
N GLY A 1189 56.12 118.64 8.83
CA GLY A 1189 57.07 119.75 8.89
C GLY A 1189 58.46 119.32 9.35
N ALA A 1190 59.26 120.30 9.78
CA ALA A 1190 60.65 120.09 10.20
C ALA A 1190 60.83 119.66 11.68
N LYS A 1191 59.74 119.58 12.47
CA LYS A 1191 59.79 119.17 13.89
C LYS A 1191 59.62 117.65 14.02
N GLU A 1192 60.48 117.03 14.82
CA GLU A 1192 60.29 115.64 15.29
C GLU A 1192 59.22 115.59 16.38
N GLY A 1193 58.44 114.51 16.41
CA GLY A 1193 57.41 114.33 17.45
C GLY A 1193 56.31 113.36 17.05
N THR A 1194 55.48 112.98 18.03
CA THR A 1194 54.26 112.20 17.81
C THR A 1194 53.05 113.14 17.89
N TYR A 1195 52.32 113.22 16.78
CA TYR A 1195 51.18 114.08 16.56
C TYR A 1195 49.92 113.24 16.36
N LYS A 1196 48.75 113.83 16.56
CA LYS A 1196 47.45 113.22 16.23
C LYS A 1196 46.81 113.94 15.07
N ILE A 1197 46.20 113.17 14.16
CA ILE A 1197 45.25 113.65 13.17
C ILE A 1197 43.89 113.06 13.54
N THR A 1198 42.88 113.90 13.75
CA THR A 1198 41.51 113.48 14.03
C THR A 1198 40.65 113.71 12.79
N LEU A 1199 40.02 112.66 12.29
CA LEU A 1199 39.00 112.72 11.25
C LEU A 1199 37.63 112.73 11.92
N SER A 1200 36.93 113.85 11.81
CA SER A 1200 35.59 114.07 12.34
C SER A 1200 34.58 114.10 11.18
N PRO A 1201 33.90 112.97 10.86
CA PRO A 1201 32.81 112.98 9.89
C PRO A 1201 31.61 113.78 10.43
N ALA A 1202 30.81 114.37 9.54
CA ALA A 1202 29.57 115.07 9.93
C ALA A 1202 28.55 114.14 10.60
N VAL A 1203 28.53 112.86 10.21
CA VAL A 1203 27.78 111.79 10.84
C VAL A 1203 28.68 110.56 10.98
N GLY A 1204 28.96 110.15 12.22
CA GLY A 1204 29.84 109.02 12.53
C GLY A 1204 30.60 109.26 13.84
N ASP A 1205 31.43 108.30 14.23
CA ASP A 1205 32.36 108.44 15.35
C ASP A 1205 33.74 108.90 14.80
N PRO A 1206 34.47 109.80 15.50
CA PRO A 1206 35.74 110.32 15.00
C PRO A 1206 36.86 109.28 15.07
N VAL A 1207 37.74 109.28 14.08
CA VAL A 1207 38.92 108.39 14.04
C VAL A 1207 40.19 109.19 14.27
N GLU A 1208 41.00 108.77 15.25
CA GLU A 1208 42.34 109.29 15.45
C GLU A 1208 43.37 108.44 14.68
N VAL A 1209 44.30 109.12 14.00
CA VAL A 1209 45.52 108.53 13.43
C VAL A 1209 46.73 109.14 14.13
N THR A 1210 47.57 108.30 14.73
CA THR A 1210 48.83 108.71 15.33
C THR A 1210 49.90 108.80 14.25
N VAL A 1211 50.53 109.96 14.11
CA VAL A 1211 51.61 110.21 13.13
C VAL A 1211 52.88 110.59 13.87
N THR A 1212 53.94 109.79 13.72
CA THR A 1212 55.26 110.07 14.29
C THR A 1212 56.19 110.59 13.20
N VAL A 1213 56.63 111.84 13.34
CA VAL A 1213 57.65 112.45 12.49
C VAL A 1213 59.03 112.14 13.06
N LYS A 1214 59.92 111.60 12.21
CA LYS A 1214 61.32 111.27 12.49
C LYS A 1214 62.27 112.15 11.67
#